data_AF-A0A662BE61-F1
#
_entry.id   AF-A0A662BE61-F1
#
_cell.length_a   1.000
_cell.length_b   1.000
_cell.length_c   1.000
_cell.angle_alpha   90.00
_cell.angle_beta   90.00
_cell.angle_gamma   90.00
#
_symmetry.space_group_name_H-M   'P 1'
#
loop_
_entity.id
_entity.type
_entity.pdbx_description
1 polymer ?
#
loop_
_entity_poly.entity_id
_entity_poly.type
_entity_poly.pdbx_seq_one_letter_code
_entity_poly.pdbx_strand_id
1 'polypeptide(L)'
;GYSDVSLMLFPHDESKAFEYRTKKNVFHQRLISLIDTEAINEKEQKQAKNILNCHDYSVGTPPVTQTNLNFRYSILLGNQVSELRKFREVIGVNDDIQEAQWKYLLDVFDQMVVQSSHYTTAAEKSDFLTRSVQTVNFKGLSGFLKTVVSGSSDTAIKLIKEELFNPEIVKDIDFTDEDSLFNTINEDKTSIFVIRVAHLRKNVFNNRKWFPLLTRMIFIDSSAISKSTNTSLVFCFHNKIIQTLNKVHTKKLGALANSQLNLRLILEKVSIKNLEHFKVLIENQISDYQKEIDQLKKEQLGETNNLEKDIVLFKFDEFSRQILKDKYALEKLRDYLTMILDCTVPENLKEQNRKLIQEFEERTKKYFYAENENVEIATIVEGGGRNQIKTYGEYLLQRKLTPVSKSIVNRCRIILDIIPNTYQRTLKNHFHKNFGINLFLEKYKDYLIKAENDADNTGRFINFLIDLGVYEKYDALSKKDKESVKDFLSSLSNLNKTSISDDVQMIIRDVLFGKEDKVLKPYILFNKYSSWEYMDLFPTDRFDINPFDLEIGINEEGRIDYDRLTSRLDRMKKTFQLFDESGNLWDSFCENLTIVINDPANPSGYSDFNNQTLLRFLKFISSSKITLFLDEAYNDSIKSGGDDEPKWRTISRYVMNNLHQQYARMNLVSSISTTKNLGATGDRLGSIIATPAKKEVIDFARKQNSIENGNTNSLFMLVNILENAQLAKSIKDNLEERLPKNASRNKIKLRIEQYIIAEIKSYNKKQKTKNSKELLRFSPFEGSPLHIFLLNELVALDKLDVLELPDDFKYKNEPFFKYYQKQLVTEINTFRVNKNFRNEALLRLKIAKDTATELLKGEFEEHAKIIASDGSFLFNIQLKHFFSYQDLEK
;
A
#
# COMPACT_ATOMS: atom_id res chain seq x y z
N GLY A 1 43.02 2.55 10.33
CA GLY A 1 43.62 3.71 11.01
C GLY A 1 42.50 4.67 11.33
N TYR A 2 42.30 4.98 12.60
CA TYR A 2 41.27 5.90 13.08
C TYR A 2 41.84 7.30 13.27
N SER A 3 41.22 8.27 12.62
CA SER A 3 40.99 9.63 13.13
C SER A 3 39.96 10.26 12.21
N ASP A 4 38.91 10.87 12.76
CA ASP A 4 37.97 11.77 12.06
C ASP A 4 36.59 11.27 11.58
N VAL A 5 36.00 10.28 12.27
CA VAL A 5 34.53 10.12 12.24
C VAL A 5 33.80 11.29 12.95
N SER A 6 34.53 12.09 13.73
CA SER A 6 34.08 13.38 14.27
C SER A 6 33.97 14.49 13.21
N LEU A 7 34.50 14.32 11.99
CA LEU A 7 34.41 15.31 10.91
C LEU A 7 33.34 15.01 9.84
N MET A 8 32.74 13.80 9.81
CA MET A 8 31.59 13.52 8.91
C MET A 8 30.23 13.98 9.46
N LEU A 9 30.22 14.61 10.63
CA LEU A 9 29.14 15.47 11.12
C LEU A 9 29.71 16.83 11.54
N PHE A 10 30.61 17.41 10.73
CA PHE A 10 30.65 18.86 10.73
C PHE A 10 29.30 19.35 10.17
N PRO A 11 28.54 20.17 10.92
CA PRO A 11 27.41 20.87 10.36
C PRO A 11 27.98 21.78 9.27
N HIS A 12 27.80 21.41 8.01
CA HIS A 12 27.96 22.41 6.96
C HIS A 12 26.87 23.44 7.23
N ASP A 13 27.24 24.70 7.45
CA ASP A 13 26.30 25.83 7.48
C ASP A 13 25.48 25.91 6.17
N GLU A 14 25.95 25.25 5.11
CA GLU A 14 25.28 25.07 3.82
C GLU A 14 24.27 23.89 3.79
N SER A 15 24.19 23.08 4.86
CA SER A 15 23.15 22.06 4.98
C SER A 15 21.83 22.75 5.22
N LYS A 16 21.03 22.86 4.16
CA LYS A 16 19.72 23.51 4.21
C LYS A 16 18.87 22.95 5.37
N ALA A 17 18.93 21.65 5.68
CA ALA A 17 18.26 21.03 6.83
C ALA A 17 18.58 21.70 8.19
N PHE A 18 19.81 22.18 8.38
CA PHE A 18 20.22 22.91 9.57
C PHE A 18 19.77 24.37 9.50
N GLU A 19 19.91 25.03 8.35
CA GLU A 19 19.34 26.37 8.13
C GLU A 19 17.83 26.41 8.44
N TYR A 20 17.11 25.38 8.04
CA TYR A 20 15.67 25.22 8.30
C TYR A 20 15.37 24.92 9.76
N ARG A 21 16.20 24.10 10.42
CA ARG A 21 16.07 23.86 11.87
C ARG A 21 16.36 25.14 12.66
N THR A 22 17.34 25.93 12.24
CA THR A 22 17.68 27.23 12.81
C THR A 22 16.54 28.23 12.59
N LYS A 23 16.00 28.34 11.37
CA LYS A 23 14.81 29.17 11.08
C LYS A 23 13.60 28.75 11.91
N LYS A 24 13.34 27.46 12.05
CA LYS A 24 12.27 26.92 12.92
C LYS A 24 12.48 27.27 14.39
N ASN A 25 13.71 27.13 14.88
CA ASN A 25 14.06 27.48 16.26
C ASN A 25 13.92 28.98 16.52
N VAL A 26 14.36 29.84 15.59
CA VAL A 26 14.18 31.29 15.66
C VAL A 26 12.69 31.67 15.66
N PHE A 27 11.89 31.02 14.82
CA PHE A 27 10.43 31.20 14.82
C PHE A 27 9.80 30.79 16.15
N HIS A 28 10.15 29.62 16.69
CA HIS A 28 9.67 29.16 18.01
C HIS A 28 10.07 30.14 19.12
N GLN A 29 11.32 30.62 19.14
CA GLN A 29 11.80 31.59 20.13
C GLN A 29 11.05 32.92 20.05
N ARG A 30 10.78 33.42 18.84
CA ARG A 30 9.97 34.62 18.64
C ARG A 30 8.54 34.43 19.15
N LEU A 31 7.93 33.27 18.88
CA LEU A 31 6.60 32.93 19.38
C LEU A 31 6.53 32.83 20.90
N ILE A 32 7.52 32.19 21.53
CA ILE A 32 7.64 32.12 23.00
C ILE A 32 7.78 33.53 23.57
N SER A 33 8.67 34.35 23.01
CA SER A 33 8.83 35.75 23.43
C SER A 33 7.56 36.58 23.26
N LEU A 34 6.77 36.31 22.22
CA LEU A 34 5.48 36.98 21.97
C LEU A 34 4.41 36.53 22.98
N ILE A 35 4.41 35.26 23.36
CA ILE A 35 3.51 34.69 24.39
C ILE A 35 3.84 35.23 25.77
N ASP A 36 5.13 35.43 26.06
CA ASP A 36 5.63 35.89 27.36
C ASP A 36 5.58 37.42 27.52
N THR A 37 5.26 38.15 26.45
CA THR A 37 5.08 39.62 26.51
C THR A 37 3.61 39.99 26.66
N GLU A 38 3.30 41.06 27.41
CA GLU A 38 1.95 41.64 27.54
C GLU A 38 1.44 42.32 26.26
N ALA A 39 2.17 42.17 25.14
CA ALA A 39 1.89 42.82 23.86
C ALA A 39 0.71 42.19 23.09
N ILE A 40 0.19 41.05 23.55
CA ILE A 40 -0.94 40.34 22.94
C ILE A 40 -2.01 40.03 23.98
N ASN A 41 -3.28 40.01 23.58
CA ASN A 41 -4.40 39.71 24.48
C ASN A 41 -4.50 38.19 24.76
N GLU A 42 -5.31 37.78 25.74
CA GLU A 42 -5.47 36.36 26.12
C GLU A 42 -5.90 35.45 24.95
N LYS A 43 -6.70 35.97 24.02
CA LYS A 43 -7.17 35.22 22.86
C LYS A 43 -6.03 34.98 21.87
N GLU A 44 -5.22 35.99 21.61
CA GLU A 44 -4.01 35.92 20.78
C GLU A 44 -2.93 35.05 21.44
N GLN A 45 -2.78 35.14 22.77
CA GLN A 45 -1.86 34.30 23.52
C GLN A 45 -2.24 32.82 23.43
N LYS A 46 -3.54 32.51 23.47
CA LYS A 46 -4.06 31.14 23.26
C LYS A 46 -3.82 30.66 21.83
N GLN A 47 -3.98 31.52 20.82
CA GLN A 47 -3.67 31.19 19.43
C GLN A 47 -2.17 30.95 19.22
N ALA A 48 -1.32 31.83 19.76
CA ALA A 48 0.14 31.70 19.71
C ALA A 48 0.62 30.41 20.39
N LYS A 49 0.05 30.07 21.57
CA LYS A 49 0.30 28.77 22.23
C LYS A 49 -0.11 27.58 21.36
N ASN A 50 -1.24 27.65 20.67
CA ASN A 50 -1.67 26.59 19.74
C ASN A 50 -0.73 26.44 18.53
N ILE A 51 -0.19 27.54 18.00
CA ILE A 51 0.81 27.53 16.92
C ILE A 51 2.14 26.95 17.43
N LEU A 52 2.60 27.37 18.61
CA LEU A 52 3.84 26.91 19.23
C LEU A 52 3.79 25.41 19.56
N ASN A 53 2.66 24.95 20.09
CA ASN A 53 2.42 23.53 20.37
C ASN A 53 2.39 22.68 19.10
N CYS A 54 2.35 23.33 17.92
CA CYS A 54 2.52 22.73 16.61
C CYS A 54 1.72 21.44 16.50
N HIS A 55 0.39 21.56 16.59
CA HIS A 55 -0.48 20.41 16.46
C HIS A 55 -0.20 19.72 15.12
N ASP A 56 0.07 18.43 15.17
CA ASP A 56 0.14 17.61 13.97
C ASP A 56 -1.28 17.57 13.37
N TYR A 57 -1.53 18.44 12.39
CA TYR A 57 -2.78 18.46 11.65
C TYR A 57 -2.83 17.34 10.59
N SER A 58 -1.79 16.49 10.49
CA SER A 58 -1.93 15.23 9.79
C SER A 58 -2.90 14.37 10.59
N VAL A 59 -4.16 14.40 10.17
CA VAL A 59 -5.11 13.37 10.57
C VAL A 59 -4.66 12.11 9.84
N GLY A 60 -3.71 11.38 10.45
CA GLY A 60 -3.48 9.97 10.12
C GLY A 60 -4.82 9.21 10.15
N THR A 61 -4.86 8.00 9.59
CA THR A 61 -6.10 7.23 9.41
C THR A 61 -7.09 7.46 10.56
N PRO A 62 -8.22 8.15 10.33
CA PRO A 62 -9.07 8.65 11.39
C PRO A 62 -9.71 7.52 12.21
N PRO A 63 -9.99 7.74 13.50
CA PRO A 63 -10.52 6.72 14.40
C PRO A 63 -11.85 6.17 13.88
N VAL A 64 -12.04 4.87 14.05
CA VAL A 64 -13.24 4.15 13.62
C VAL A 64 -14.37 4.34 14.65
N THR A 65 -15.63 4.47 14.20
CA THR A 65 -16.77 4.58 15.14
C THR A 65 -16.93 3.34 16.01
N GLN A 66 -17.52 3.50 17.20
CA GLN A 66 -17.81 2.36 18.08
C GLN A 66 -18.66 1.27 17.40
N THR A 67 -19.62 1.66 16.57
CA THR A 67 -20.45 0.71 15.80
C THR A 67 -19.61 -0.17 14.89
N ASN A 68 -18.66 0.42 14.19
CA ASN A 68 -17.77 -0.30 13.28
C ASN A 68 -16.73 -1.14 14.05
N LEU A 69 -16.24 -0.67 15.20
CA LEU A 69 -15.45 -1.49 16.12
C LEU A 69 -16.25 -2.71 16.61
N ASN A 70 -17.48 -2.52 17.11
CA ASN A 70 -18.38 -3.59 17.55
C ASN A 70 -18.56 -4.64 16.45
N PHE A 71 -18.76 -4.20 15.21
CA PHE A 71 -18.87 -5.10 14.07
C PHE A 71 -17.57 -5.89 13.82
N ARG A 72 -16.40 -5.27 13.95
CA ARG A 72 -15.11 -5.97 13.87
C ARG A 72 -14.96 -7.03 14.95
N TYR A 73 -15.34 -6.74 16.19
CA TYR A 73 -15.35 -7.75 17.27
C TYR A 73 -16.15 -8.99 16.85
N SER A 74 -17.37 -8.79 16.35
CA SER A 74 -18.23 -9.90 15.94
C SER A 74 -17.69 -10.72 14.77
N ILE A 75 -16.96 -10.11 13.84
CA ILE A 75 -16.36 -10.84 12.70
C ILE A 75 -15.08 -11.59 13.11
N LEU A 76 -14.25 -10.96 13.93
CA LEU A 76 -12.91 -11.44 14.27
C LEU A 76 -12.90 -12.40 15.45
N LEU A 77 -13.60 -12.04 16.53
CA LEU A 77 -13.63 -12.77 17.80
C LEU A 77 -14.99 -13.40 18.08
N GLY A 78 -16.00 -13.12 17.25
CA GLY A 78 -17.35 -13.64 17.39
C GLY A 78 -18.28 -12.75 18.21
N ASN A 79 -17.77 -12.06 19.24
CA ASN A 79 -18.51 -11.05 19.99
C ASN A 79 -17.55 -10.04 20.66
N GLN A 80 -18.09 -9.01 21.31
CA GLN A 80 -17.31 -8.09 22.15
C GLN A 80 -16.64 -8.84 23.29
N VAL A 81 -15.45 -8.39 23.69
CA VAL A 81 -14.67 -9.03 24.75
C VAL A 81 -15.41 -9.04 26.09
N SER A 82 -16.21 -8.00 26.40
CA SER A 82 -17.09 -7.98 27.57
C SER A 82 -18.06 -9.16 27.62
N GLU A 83 -18.62 -9.55 26.48
CA GLU A 83 -19.51 -10.70 26.35
C GLU A 83 -18.71 -12.01 26.41
N LEU A 84 -17.54 -12.07 25.76
CA LEU A 84 -16.68 -13.25 25.80
C LEU A 84 -16.20 -13.60 27.22
N ARG A 85 -16.05 -12.59 28.10
CA ARG A 85 -15.73 -12.83 29.51
C ARG A 85 -16.82 -13.61 30.24
N LYS A 86 -18.09 -13.46 29.85
CA LYS A 86 -19.21 -14.18 30.47
C LYS A 86 -19.14 -15.69 30.21
N PHE A 87 -18.55 -16.09 29.08
CA PHE A 87 -18.33 -17.51 28.80
C PHE A 87 -17.35 -18.20 29.76
N ARG A 88 -16.53 -17.46 30.51
CA ARG A 88 -15.57 -18.04 31.48
C ARG A 88 -16.23 -19.06 32.41
N GLU A 89 -17.36 -18.67 33.00
CA GLU A 89 -18.10 -19.51 33.94
C GLU A 89 -18.81 -20.66 33.22
N VAL A 90 -19.36 -20.38 32.04
CA VAL A 90 -20.05 -21.36 31.20
C VAL A 90 -19.11 -22.49 30.75
N ILE A 91 -17.89 -22.14 30.33
CA ILE A 91 -16.90 -23.12 29.85
C ILE A 91 -16.08 -23.74 30.99
N GLY A 92 -16.22 -23.25 32.22
CA GLY A 92 -15.61 -23.85 33.42
C GLY A 92 -14.15 -23.44 33.70
N VAL A 93 -13.74 -22.21 33.37
CA VAL A 93 -12.41 -21.67 33.75
C VAL A 93 -12.47 -21.11 35.17
N ASN A 94 -12.10 -21.93 36.16
CA ASN A 94 -12.34 -21.65 37.59
C ASN A 94 -11.06 -21.54 38.44
N ASP A 95 -9.90 -21.97 37.93
CA ASP A 95 -8.62 -21.89 38.66
C ASP A 95 -8.01 -20.48 38.57
N ASP A 96 -7.42 -19.98 39.66
CA ASP A 96 -6.87 -18.61 39.74
C ASP A 96 -5.83 -18.31 38.65
N ILE A 97 -4.97 -19.28 38.32
CA ILE A 97 -3.92 -19.12 37.31
C ILE A 97 -4.55 -19.15 35.91
N GLN A 98 -5.50 -20.06 35.68
CA GLN A 98 -6.24 -20.11 34.43
C GLN A 98 -7.06 -18.84 34.20
N GLU A 99 -7.73 -18.33 35.23
CA GLU A 99 -8.49 -17.08 35.20
C GLU A 99 -7.59 -15.90 34.83
N ALA A 100 -6.43 -15.77 35.47
CA ALA A 100 -5.48 -14.70 35.17
C ALA A 100 -5.01 -14.76 33.71
N GLN A 101 -4.72 -15.96 33.18
CA GLN A 101 -4.32 -16.12 31.78
C GLN A 101 -5.47 -15.88 30.79
N TRP A 102 -6.69 -16.30 31.14
CA TRP A 102 -7.89 -16.01 30.35
C TRP A 102 -8.17 -14.51 30.27
N LYS A 103 -8.11 -13.80 31.41
CA LYS A 103 -8.26 -12.34 31.46
C LYS A 103 -7.20 -11.64 30.63
N TYR A 104 -5.92 -12.02 30.77
CA TYR A 104 -4.84 -11.42 29.99
C TYR A 104 -5.01 -11.65 28.48
N LEU A 105 -5.41 -12.86 28.08
CA LEU A 105 -5.68 -13.18 26.68
C LEU A 105 -6.77 -12.27 26.11
N LEU A 106 -7.89 -12.15 26.83
CA LEU A 106 -9.01 -11.31 26.43
C LEU A 106 -8.66 -9.81 26.43
N ASP A 107 -7.83 -9.34 27.36
CA ASP A 107 -7.33 -7.95 27.35
C ASP A 107 -6.49 -7.66 26.09
N VAL A 108 -5.63 -8.60 25.68
CA VAL A 108 -4.84 -8.44 24.46
C VAL A 108 -5.72 -8.53 23.21
N PHE A 109 -6.75 -9.37 23.20
CA PHE A 109 -7.74 -9.41 22.11
C PHE A 109 -8.50 -8.09 21.97
N ASP A 110 -8.89 -7.48 23.08
CA ASP A 110 -9.56 -6.18 23.08
C ASP A 110 -8.66 -5.09 22.48
N GLN A 111 -7.43 -4.99 22.99
CA GLN A 111 -6.42 -4.08 22.47
C GLN A 111 -6.18 -4.30 20.99
N MET A 112 -6.07 -5.54 20.55
CA MET A 112 -5.79 -5.86 19.16
C MET A 112 -6.89 -5.41 18.20
N VAL A 113 -8.17 -5.64 18.51
CA VAL A 113 -9.27 -5.19 17.63
C VAL A 113 -9.26 -3.68 17.49
N VAL A 114 -9.10 -2.94 18.60
CA VAL A 114 -9.00 -1.48 18.59
C VAL A 114 -7.78 -1.01 17.81
N GLN A 115 -6.61 -1.55 18.15
CA GLN A 115 -5.31 -1.15 17.61
C GLN A 115 -5.08 -1.55 16.14
N SER A 116 -5.86 -2.48 15.59
CA SER A 116 -5.86 -2.80 14.15
C SER A 116 -6.45 -1.70 13.28
N SER A 117 -7.21 -0.77 13.86
CA SER A 117 -7.93 0.26 13.11
C SER A 117 -7.07 1.49 12.76
N HIS A 118 -5.95 1.71 13.47
CA HIS A 118 -5.06 2.86 13.31
C HIS A 118 -3.58 2.44 13.25
N TYR A 119 -2.69 3.39 12.94
CA TYR A 119 -1.25 3.17 12.94
C TYR A 119 -0.71 3.02 14.35
N THR A 120 0.27 2.14 14.56
CA THR A 120 0.95 2.01 15.85
C THR A 120 1.50 3.35 16.32
N THR A 121 1.02 3.80 17.48
CA THR A 121 1.46 5.04 18.10
C THR A 121 2.77 4.84 18.88
N ALA A 122 3.46 5.93 19.18
CA ALA A 122 4.65 5.88 20.04
C ALA A 122 4.34 5.33 21.45
N ALA A 123 3.15 5.67 21.98
CA ALA A 123 2.69 5.18 23.28
C ALA A 123 2.46 3.67 23.27
N GLU A 124 1.78 3.13 22.25
CA GLU A 124 1.54 1.69 22.09
C GLU A 124 2.85 0.92 21.93
N LYS A 125 3.79 1.45 21.14
CA LYS A 125 5.13 0.85 21.03
C LYS A 125 5.84 0.82 22.39
N SER A 126 5.74 1.90 23.18
CA SER A 126 6.35 1.97 24.51
C SER A 126 5.69 1.00 25.50
N ASP A 127 4.36 0.85 25.45
CA ASP A 127 3.62 -0.13 26.26
C ASP A 127 4.07 -1.56 25.93
N PHE A 128 4.11 -1.92 24.64
CA PHE A 128 4.61 -3.20 24.17
C PHE A 128 6.04 -3.48 24.66
N LEU A 129 6.94 -2.50 24.53
CA LEU A 129 8.32 -2.64 25.01
C LEU A 129 8.36 -2.82 26.52
N THR A 130 7.52 -2.12 27.29
CA THR A 130 7.45 -2.27 28.75
C THR A 130 6.97 -3.67 29.14
N ARG A 131 5.88 -4.15 28.54
CA ARG A 131 5.29 -5.46 28.84
C ARG A 131 6.19 -6.63 28.43
N SER A 132 6.99 -6.45 27.38
CA SER A 132 7.99 -7.44 26.96
C SER A 132 9.26 -7.44 27.83
N VAL A 133 9.51 -6.45 28.71
CA VAL A 133 10.64 -6.51 29.68
C VAL A 133 10.44 -7.64 30.68
N GLN A 134 9.18 -7.92 31.03
CA GLN A 134 8.81 -8.96 31.97
C GLN A 134 8.87 -10.39 31.36
N THR A 135 9.56 -10.59 30.23
CA THR A 135 9.68 -11.89 29.58
C THR A 135 10.85 -12.66 30.16
N VAL A 136 10.65 -13.96 30.45
CA VAL A 136 11.67 -14.79 31.09
C VAL A 136 12.87 -15.02 30.16
N ASN A 137 12.65 -15.05 28.85
CA ASN A 137 13.64 -15.45 27.86
C ASN A 137 14.79 -14.45 27.65
N PHE A 138 14.61 -13.17 27.95
CA PHE A 138 15.65 -12.14 27.73
C PHE A 138 16.05 -11.39 29.02
N LYS A 139 15.78 -11.97 30.19
CA LYS A 139 16.15 -11.37 31.50
C LYS A 139 17.65 -11.05 31.62
N GLY A 140 18.51 -11.78 30.93
CA GLY A 140 19.96 -11.55 30.91
C GLY A 140 20.38 -10.24 30.23
N LEU A 141 19.51 -9.68 29.38
CA LEU A 141 19.69 -8.37 28.73
C LEU A 141 18.95 -7.25 29.47
N SER A 142 18.45 -7.51 30.69
CA SER A 142 17.86 -6.46 31.52
C SER A 142 18.90 -5.38 31.81
N GLY A 143 18.55 -4.12 31.54
CA GLY A 143 19.45 -2.96 31.63
C GLY A 143 19.97 -2.45 30.29
N PHE A 144 19.83 -3.22 29.19
CA PHE A 144 20.08 -2.72 27.84
C PHE A 144 18.89 -1.90 27.34
N LEU A 145 19.17 -0.91 26.48
CA LEU A 145 18.12 -0.22 25.74
C LEU A 145 17.51 -1.18 24.74
N LYS A 146 16.19 -1.12 24.60
CA LYS A 146 15.43 -2.05 23.77
C LYS A 146 14.56 -1.31 22.76
N THR A 147 14.49 -1.85 21.55
CA THR A 147 13.47 -1.48 20.57
C THR A 147 12.97 -2.72 19.84
N VAL A 148 11.99 -2.52 18.97
CA VAL A 148 11.40 -3.55 18.12
C VAL A 148 11.44 -3.12 16.67
N VAL A 149 11.75 -4.09 15.82
CA VAL A 149 11.81 -4.01 14.35
C VAL A 149 10.79 -5.00 13.78
N SER A 150 10.03 -4.56 12.78
CA SER A 150 9.20 -5.43 11.94
C SER A 150 10.10 -6.31 11.09
N GLY A 151 9.76 -7.59 10.98
CA GLY A 151 10.54 -8.55 10.22
C GLY A 151 11.36 -9.49 11.11
N SER A 152 12.04 -10.41 10.43
CA SER A 152 12.94 -11.38 11.05
C SER A 152 14.24 -10.75 11.56
N SER A 153 15.06 -11.56 12.25
CA SER A 153 16.40 -11.14 12.67
C SER A 153 17.28 -10.73 11.49
N ASP A 154 17.12 -11.38 10.33
CA ASP A 154 17.82 -11.00 9.08
C ASP A 154 17.42 -9.60 8.61
N THR A 155 16.14 -9.24 8.75
CA THR A 155 15.64 -7.92 8.39
C THR A 155 16.25 -6.85 9.29
N ALA A 156 16.28 -7.09 10.60
CA ALA A 156 16.93 -6.19 11.55
C ALA A 156 18.44 -6.03 11.26
N ILE A 157 19.12 -7.13 10.94
CA ILE A 157 20.54 -7.13 10.59
C ILE A 157 20.79 -6.36 9.30
N LYS A 158 19.96 -6.54 8.28
CA LYS A 158 20.03 -5.82 7.02
C LYS A 158 19.92 -4.31 7.24
N LEU A 159 18.96 -3.86 8.04
CA LEU A 159 18.83 -2.43 8.39
C LEU A 159 20.08 -1.91 9.11
N ILE A 160 20.65 -2.70 10.03
CA ILE A 160 21.85 -2.29 10.76
C ILE A 160 23.07 -2.22 9.83
N LYS A 161 23.22 -3.19 8.92
CA LYS A 161 24.35 -3.30 7.98
C LYS A 161 24.30 -2.30 6.84
N GLU A 162 23.12 -2.03 6.28
CA GLU A 162 22.99 -1.24 5.05
C GLU A 162 22.62 0.22 5.31
N GLU A 163 21.93 0.50 6.42
CA GLU A 163 21.35 1.84 6.66
C GLU A 163 21.90 2.53 7.92
N LEU A 164 22.44 1.78 8.88
CA LEU A 164 22.97 2.35 10.13
C LEU A 164 24.50 2.43 10.15
N PHE A 165 25.17 1.41 9.65
CA PHE A 165 26.63 1.30 9.61
C PHE A 165 27.10 0.94 8.19
N ASN A 166 28.42 0.92 7.97
CA ASN A 166 28.99 0.36 6.74
C ASN A 166 28.96 -1.18 6.84
N PRO A 167 28.51 -1.91 5.80
CA PRO A 167 28.50 -3.38 5.81
C PRO A 167 29.83 -4.02 6.20
N GLU A 168 30.97 -3.42 5.83
CA GLU A 168 32.31 -3.95 6.08
C GLU A 168 32.70 -3.95 7.57
N ILE A 169 32.11 -3.07 8.38
CA ILE A 169 32.43 -2.96 9.81
C ILE A 169 31.49 -3.77 10.71
N VAL A 170 30.45 -4.40 10.15
CA VAL A 170 29.44 -5.12 10.92
C VAL A 170 29.60 -6.62 10.77
N LYS A 171 29.94 -7.30 11.87
CA LYS A 171 30.01 -8.76 11.95
C LYS A 171 28.73 -9.34 12.53
N ASP A 172 28.16 -10.32 11.83
CA ASP A 172 26.96 -11.08 12.24
C ASP A 172 27.42 -12.41 12.85
N ILE A 173 27.04 -12.67 14.10
CA ILE A 173 27.44 -13.88 14.85
C ILE A 173 26.26 -14.42 15.66
N ASP A 174 26.22 -15.75 15.83
CA ASP A 174 25.27 -16.42 16.73
C ASP A 174 25.81 -16.49 18.16
N PHE A 175 24.95 -16.25 19.15
CA PHE A 175 25.30 -16.45 20.54
C PHE A 175 25.29 -17.94 20.89
N THR A 176 26.48 -18.49 21.19
CA THR A 176 26.63 -19.86 21.71
C THR A 176 26.86 -19.87 23.22
N ASP A 177 27.91 -19.20 23.67
CA ASP A 177 28.39 -19.19 25.05
C ASP A 177 29.21 -17.93 25.34
N GLU A 178 29.48 -17.68 26.63
CA GLU A 178 30.15 -16.47 27.11
C GLU A 178 31.60 -16.36 26.61
N ASP A 179 32.36 -17.46 26.65
CA ASP A 179 33.81 -17.44 26.40
C ASP A 179 34.12 -17.31 24.91
N SER A 180 33.39 -18.05 24.06
CA SER A 180 33.48 -17.94 22.60
C SER A 180 33.16 -16.53 22.11
N LEU A 181 32.09 -15.92 22.64
CA LEU A 181 31.72 -14.55 22.32
C LEU A 181 32.80 -13.56 22.75
N PHE A 182 33.33 -13.72 23.96
CA PHE A 182 34.36 -12.82 24.49
C PHE A 182 35.63 -12.85 23.62
N ASN A 183 36.10 -14.05 23.26
CA ASN A 183 37.29 -14.21 22.42
C ASN A 183 37.09 -13.58 21.04
N THR A 184 35.97 -13.88 20.38
CA THR A 184 35.64 -13.34 19.06
C THR A 184 35.64 -11.81 19.05
N ILE A 185 35.08 -11.19 20.08
CA ILE A 185 34.98 -9.72 20.19
C ILE A 185 36.32 -9.08 20.57
N ASN A 186 37.15 -9.78 21.36
CA ASN A 186 38.44 -9.27 21.80
C ASN A 186 39.52 -9.34 20.71
N GLU A 187 39.46 -10.34 19.83
CA GLU A 187 40.37 -10.50 18.69
C GLU A 187 40.21 -9.38 17.66
N ASP A 188 38.97 -8.98 17.38
CA ASP A 188 38.70 -7.87 16.46
C ASP A 188 38.36 -6.60 17.22
N LYS A 189 39.22 -5.59 17.11
CA LYS A 189 39.11 -4.31 17.82
C LYS A 189 38.35 -3.22 17.06
N THR A 190 37.92 -3.48 15.83
CA THR A 190 37.40 -2.45 14.91
C THR A 190 35.92 -2.62 14.57
N SER A 191 35.42 -3.85 14.56
CA SER A 191 34.05 -4.13 14.12
C SER A 191 32.98 -3.82 15.18
N ILE A 192 31.74 -3.70 14.72
CA ILE A 192 30.52 -3.75 15.52
C ILE A 192 29.94 -5.16 15.37
N PHE A 193 29.56 -5.78 16.47
CA PHE A 193 29.05 -7.14 16.51
C PHE A 193 27.54 -7.12 16.67
N VAL A 194 26.87 -7.71 15.70
CA VAL A 194 25.45 -7.99 15.73
C VAL A 194 25.28 -9.46 16.10
N ILE A 195 24.66 -9.70 17.25
CA ILE A 195 24.65 -11.00 17.93
C ILE A 195 23.23 -11.53 17.93
N ARG A 196 23.00 -12.66 17.26
CA ARG A 196 21.71 -13.35 17.25
C ARG A 196 21.54 -14.13 18.55
N VAL A 197 20.42 -13.93 19.23
CA VAL A 197 20.13 -14.55 20.52
C VAL A 197 18.76 -15.20 20.50
N ALA A 198 18.73 -16.54 20.61
CA ALA A 198 17.46 -17.27 20.74
C ALA A 198 16.84 -17.08 22.14
N HIS A 199 17.67 -17.04 23.17
CA HIS A 199 17.29 -16.73 24.55
C HIS A 199 18.54 -16.38 25.36
N LEU A 200 18.39 -15.49 26.36
CA LEU A 200 19.41 -15.18 27.36
C LEU A 200 18.74 -14.91 28.70
N ARG A 201 18.59 -15.95 29.54
CA ARG A 201 17.86 -15.87 30.81
C ARG A 201 18.69 -15.34 31.97
N LYS A 202 20.01 -15.53 31.92
CA LYS A 202 20.97 -15.08 32.95
C LYS A 202 21.85 -13.97 32.37
N ASN A 203 22.17 -12.97 33.19
CA ASN A 203 23.05 -11.88 32.77
C ASN A 203 24.52 -12.33 32.90
N VAL A 204 25.17 -12.53 31.77
CA VAL A 204 26.61 -12.90 31.67
C VAL A 204 27.53 -11.68 31.58
N PHE A 205 26.96 -10.47 31.44
CA PHE A 205 27.68 -9.22 31.19
C PHE A 205 27.99 -8.42 32.46
N ASN A 206 27.69 -8.96 33.64
CA ASN A 206 27.92 -8.28 34.91
C ASN A 206 29.41 -8.26 35.32
N ASN A 207 30.27 -9.04 34.66
CA ASN A 207 31.71 -9.03 34.91
C ASN A 207 32.38 -7.80 34.25
N ARG A 208 33.29 -7.13 34.97
CA ARG A 208 34.07 -5.98 34.49
C ARG A 208 34.75 -6.20 33.13
N LYS A 209 35.11 -7.45 32.77
CA LYS A 209 35.71 -7.76 31.47
C LYS A 209 34.85 -7.31 30.27
N TRP A 210 33.53 -7.26 30.42
CA TRP A 210 32.59 -6.91 29.36
C TRP A 210 32.44 -5.40 29.14
N PHE A 211 32.67 -4.58 30.17
CA PHE A 211 32.37 -3.15 30.13
C PHE A 211 32.97 -2.39 28.94
N PRO A 212 34.24 -2.63 28.53
CA PRO A 212 34.82 -1.97 27.35
C PRO A 212 34.20 -2.42 26.02
N LEU A 213 33.53 -3.57 25.99
CA LEU A 213 33.04 -4.24 24.77
C LEU A 213 31.55 -3.98 24.52
N LEU A 214 30.77 -3.68 25.56
CA LEU A 214 29.30 -3.53 25.48
C LEU A 214 28.82 -2.51 24.45
N THR A 215 29.60 -1.44 24.21
CA THR A 215 29.25 -0.39 23.24
C THR A 215 29.33 -0.87 21.79
N ARG A 216 30.02 -1.99 21.53
CA ARG A 216 30.22 -2.59 20.21
C ARG A 216 29.24 -3.74 19.94
N MET A 217 28.35 -4.03 20.88
CA MET A 217 27.45 -5.19 20.83
C MET A 217 26.00 -4.76 20.62
N ILE A 218 25.34 -5.38 19.64
CA ILE A 218 23.92 -5.21 19.36
C ILE A 218 23.30 -6.61 19.33
N PHE A 219 22.42 -6.91 20.28
CA PHE A 219 21.75 -8.21 20.35
C PHE A 219 20.42 -8.17 19.62
N ILE A 220 20.12 -9.22 18.87
CA ILE A 220 18.89 -9.36 18.09
C ILE A 220 18.21 -10.67 18.47
N ASP A 221 16.93 -10.57 18.81
CA ASP A 221 16.07 -11.71 19.08
C ASP A 221 15.93 -12.59 17.82
N SER A 222 16.43 -13.83 17.90
CA SER A 222 16.29 -14.87 16.87
C SER A 222 15.44 -16.06 17.35
N SER A 223 14.66 -15.87 18.42
CA SER A 223 13.79 -16.89 19.01
C SER A 223 12.73 -17.41 18.04
N ALA A 224 12.18 -18.59 18.34
CA ALA A 224 11.04 -19.13 17.61
C ALA A 224 9.84 -18.17 17.61
N ILE A 225 9.59 -17.48 18.74
CA ILE A 225 8.51 -16.49 18.85
C ILE A 225 8.77 -15.29 17.91
N SER A 226 10.03 -14.86 17.75
CA SER A 226 10.39 -13.78 16.82
C SER A 226 10.07 -14.16 15.39
N LYS A 227 10.42 -15.40 15.01
CA LYS A 227 10.11 -15.96 13.68
C LYS A 227 8.59 -16.08 13.48
N SER A 228 7.85 -16.62 14.45
CA SER A 228 6.41 -16.84 14.34
C SER A 228 5.58 -15.56 14.25
N THR A 229 6.04 -14.48 14.88
CA THR A 229 5.34 -13.18 14.89
C THR A 229 5.87 -12.22 13.85
N ASN A 230 7.01 -12.57 13.26
CA ASN A 230 7.79 -11.72 12.39
C ASN A 230 8.10 -10.35 13.02
N THR A 231 8.52 -10.38 14.28
CA THR A 231 8.97 -9.21 15.06
C THR A 231 10.24 -9.52 15.82
N SER A 232 11.26 -8.68 15.65
CA SER A 232 12.55 -8.85 16.32
C SER A 232 12.81 -7.72 17.32
N LEU A 233 13.09 -8.13 18.57
CA LEU A 233 13.60 -7.23 19.58
C LEU A 233 15.09 -6.97 19.34
N VAL A 234 15.51 -5.72 19.47
CA VAL A 234 16.90 -5.30 19.34
C VAL A 234 17.33 -4.65 20.66
N PHE A 235 18.45 -5.11 21.21
CA PHE A 235 19.02 -4.64 22.47
C PHE A 235 20.41 -4.07 22.25
N CYS A 236 20.70 -2.88 22.79
CA CYS A 236 22.04 -2.31 22.77
C CYS A 236 22.26 -1.32 23.91
N PHE A 237 23.51 -0.88 24.09
CA PHE A 237 23.85 0.09 25.15
C PHE A 237 23.66 1.56 24.71
N HIS A 238 23.67 1.84 23.40
CA HIS A 238 23.76 3.20 22.88
C HIS A 238 22.42 3.77 22.39
N ASN A 239 21.93 4.84 23.02
CA ASN A 239 20.62 5.44 22.70
C ASN A 239 20.51 5.92 21.24
N LYS A 240 21.59 6.49 20.68
CA LYS A 240 21.60 6.95 19.28
C LYS A 240 21.37 5.82 18.28
N ILE A 241 21.81 4.59 18.58
CA ILE A 241 21.55 3.41 17.72
C ILE A 241 20.05 3.14 17.68
N ILE A 242 19.39 3.09 18.84
CA ILE A 242 17.94 2.88 18.93
C ILE A 242 17.15 3.98 18.21
N GLN A 243 17.52 5.25 18.43
CA GLN A 243 16.84 6.38 17.80
C GLN A 243 16.96 6.36 16.27
N THR A 244 18.17 6.10 15.75
CA THR A 244 18.39 6.03 14.31
C THR A 244 17.72 4.80 13.71
N LEU A 245 17.82 3.63 14.35
CA LEU A 245 17.15 2.41 13.91
C LEU A 245 15.64 2.60 13.85
N ASN A 246 15.02 3.27 14.83
CA ASN A 246 13.59 3.58 14.80
C ASN A 246 13.21 4.47 13.61
N LYS A 247 14.02 5.49 13.30
CA LYS A 247 13.77 6.38 12.15
C LYS A 247 13.92 5.64 10.82
N VAL A 248 15.00 4.89 10.67
CA VAL A 248 15.30 4.09 9.47
C VAL A 248 14.22 3.05 9.26
N HIS A 249 13.85 2.31 10.31
CA HIS A 249 12.77 1.34 10.28
C HIS A 249 11.48 1.96 9.75
N THR A 250 10.99 3.05 10.38
CA THR A 250 9.76 3.71 9.94
C THR A 250 9.86 4.24 8.52
N LYS A 251 11.02 4.77 8.12
CA LYS A 251 11.25 5.28 6.77
C LYS A 251 11.22 4.17 5.71
N LYS A 252 11.85 3.03 5.99
CA LYS A 252 12.13 1.96 5.01
C LYS A 252 11.08 0.84 5.00
N LEU A 253 10.55 0.48 6.16
CA LEU A 253 9.56 -0.58 6.36
C LEU A 253 8.19 -0.03 6.75
N GLY A 254 8.10 1.23 7.18
CA GLY A 254 6.86 1.81 7.68
C GLY A 254 6.65 1.59 9.17
N ALA A 255 5.50 2.04 9.69
CA ALA A 255 5.11 1.77 11.06
C ALA A 255 4.89 0.27 11.31
N LEU A 256 5.17 -0.18 12.54
CA LEU A 256 4.91 -1.55 13.00
C LEU A 256 3.42 -1.90 12.85
N ALA A 257 3.13 -3.20 12.80
CA ALA A 257 1.76 -3.69 12.86
C ALA A 257 1.37 -4.03 14.32
N ASN A 258 0.32 -3.40 14.83
CA ASN A 258 -0.17 -3.68 16.19
C ASN A 258 -0.64 -5.14 16.33
N SER A 259 -1.17 -5.74 15.28
CA SER A 259 -1.54 -7.16 15.23
C SER A 259 -0.36 -8.09 15.55
N GLN A 260 0.85 -7.79 15.06
CA GLN A 260 2.06 -8.57 15.33
C GLN A 260 2.53 -8.39 16.77
N LEU A 261 2.53 -7.14 17.26
CA LEU A 261 2.91 -6.83 18.64
C LEU A 261 1.97 -7.54 19.63
N ASN A 262 0.67 -7.56 19.36
CA ASN A 262 -0.30 -8.24 20.20
C ASN A 262 -0.17 -9.78 20.13
N LEU A 263 0.04 -10.36 18.95
CA LEU A 263 0.34 -11.80 18.84
C LEU A 263 1.62 -12.16 19.62
N ARG A 264 2.64 -11.30 19.54
CA ARG A 264 3.89 -11.46 20.29
C ARG A 264 3.65 -11.47 21.80
N LEU A 265 2.82 -10.56 22.31
CA LEU A 265 2.46 -10.53 23.73
C LEU A 265 1.70 -11.79 24.18
N ILE A 266 0.85 -12.36 23.34
CA ILE A 266 0.13 -13.60 23.67
C ILE A 266 1.12 -14.76 23.77
N LEU A 267 1.95 -14.97 22.74
CA LEU A 267 2.90 -16.09 22.69
C LEU A 267 3.98 -16.01 23.79
N GLU A 268 4.27 -14.81 24.30
CA GLU A 268 5.23 -14.62 25.39
C GLU A 268 4.64 -14.84 26.79
N LYS A 269 3.33 -14.64 26.98
CA LYS A 269 2.71 -14.48 28.31
C LYS A 269 1.62 -15.49 28.62
N VAL A 270 0.93 -16.01 27.61
CA VAL A 270 -0.09 -17.04 27.78
C VAL A 270 0.56 -18.39 27.53
N SER A 271 0.41 -19.32 28.48
CA SER A 271 1.03 -20.64 28.35
C SER A 271 0.31 -21.49 27.31
N ILE A 272 1.08 -22.27 26.53
CA ILE A 272 0.55 -23.16 25.49
C ILE A 272 -0.47 -24.14 26.09
N LYS A 273 -0.15 -24.72 27.25
CA LYS A 273 -1.05 -25.63 27.99
C LYS A 273 -2.43 -25.01 28.27
N ASN A 274 -2.47 -23.73 28.66
CA ASN A 274 -3.75 -23.07 28.91
C ASN A 274 -4.47 -22.71 27.61
N LEU A 275 -3.77 -22.33 26.55
CA LEU A 275 -4.39 -22.13 25.22
C LEU A 275 -5.08 -23.40 24.71
N GLU A 276 -4.41 -24.56 24.82
CA GLU A 276 -4.98 -25.86 24.48
C GLU A 276 -6.18 -26.20 25.37
N HIS A 277 -6.04 -25.99 26.68
CA HIS A 277 -7.13 -26.23 27.63
C HIS A 277 -8.37 -25.40 27.31
N PHE A 278 -8.21 -24.09 27.10
CA PHE A 278 -9.30 -23.20 26.73
C PHE A 278 -9.97 -23.63 25.43
N LYS A 279 -9.18 -24.03 24.42
CA LYS A 279 -9.72 -24.54 23.16
C LYS A 279 -10.60 -25.77 23.37
N VAL A 280 -10.16 -26.74 24.16
CA VAL A 280 -10.93 -27.96 24.44
C VAL A 280 -12.24 -27.64 25.17
N LEU A 281 -12.20 -26.75 26.17
CA LEU A 281 -13.42 -26.32 26.87
C LEU A 281 -14.42 -25.65 25.93
N ILE A 282 -13.94 -24.79 25.03
CA ILE A 282 -14.76 -24.13 24.01
C ILE A 282 -15.36 -25.16 23.03
N GLU A 283 -14.58 -26.15 22.57
CA GLU A 283 -15.05 -27.20 21.67
C GLU A 283 -16.16 -28.05 22.29
N ASN A 284 -16.05 -28.38 23.58
CA ASN A 284 -17.09 -29.08 24.31
C ASN A 284 -18.37 -28.24 24.38
N GLN A 285 -18.26 -26.96 24.72
CA GLN A 285 -19.43 -26.07 24.81
C GLN A 285 -20.12 -25.88 23.45
N ILE A 286 -19.36 -25.79 22.35
CA ILE A 286 -19.93 -25.74 20.98
C ILE A 286 -20.74 -27.01 20.69
N SER A 287 -20.24 -28.17 21.11
CA SER A 287 -20.95 -29.46 20.94
C SER A 287 -22.25 -29.49 21.74
N ASP A 288 -22.25 -28.94 22.95
CA ASP A 288 -23.44 -28.90 23.79
C ASP A 288 -24.51 -27.95 23.23
N TYR A 289 -24.12 -26.75 22.76
CA TYR A 289 -25.05 -25.87 22.03
C TYR A 289 -25.59 -26.51 20.75
N GLN A 290 -24.80 -27.31 20.04
CA GLN A 290 -25.29 -28.03 18.86
C GLN A 290 -26.37 -29.06 19.25
N LYS A 291 -26.16 -29.82 20.33
CA LYS A 291 -27.17 -30.78 20.84
C LYS A 291 -28.45 -30.07 21.27
N GLU A 292 -28.32 -28.92 21.93
CA GLU A 292 -29.44 -28.11 22.38
C GLU A 292 -30.26 -27.57 21.19
N ILE A 293 -29.59 -27.07 20.15
CA ILE A 293 -30.25 -26.68 18.89
C ILE A 293 -30.98 -27.87 18.26
N ASP A 294 -30.34 -29.05 18.18
CA ASP A 294 -30.96 -30.24 17.60
C ASP A 294 -32.17 -30.72 18.41
N GLN A 295 -32.12 -30.58 19.74
CA GLN A 295 -33.25 -30.85 20.63
C GLN A 295 -34.40 -29.87 20.39
N LEU A 296 -34.12 -28.56 20.33
CA LEU A 296 -35.13 -27.53 20.05
C LEU A 296 -35.80 -27.74 18.68
N LYS A 297 -35.02 -28.08 17.65
CA LYS A 297 -35.56 -28.45 16.34
C LYS A 297 -36.49 -29.66 16.43
N LYS A 298 -36.10 -30.71 17.15
CA LYS A 298 -36.91 -31.92 17.31
C LYS A 298 -38.20 -31.63 18.09
N GLU A 299 -38.13 -30.86 19.17
CA GLU A 299 -39.27 -30.54 20.03
C GLU A 299 -40.27 -29.60 19.37
N GLN A 300 -39.80 -28.55 18.68
CA GLN A 300 -40.67 -27.52 18.11
C GLN A 300 -41.07 -27.78 16.65
N LEU A 301 -40.23 -28.44 15.86
CA LEU A 301 -40.46 -28.64 14.42
C LEU A 301 -40.76 -30.10 14.04
N GLY A 302 -40.55 -31.05 14.97
CA GLY A 302 -40.70 -32.50 14.75
C GLY A 302 -39.64 -33.14 13.84
N GLU A 303 -38.77 -32.33 13.22
CA GLU A 303 -37.76 -32.72 12.25
C GLU A 303 -36.50 -31.85 12.44
N THR A 304 -35.31 -32.41 12.19
CA THR A 304 -34.02 -31.72 12.43
C THR A 304 -33.29 -31.29 11.16
N ASN A 305 -33.76 -31.71 9.97
CA ASN A 305 -33.05 -31.52 8.69
C ASN A 305 -33.78 -30.59 7.70
N ASN A 306 -34.80 -29.86 8.14
CA ASN A 306 -35.61 -29.01 7.29
C ASN A 306 -35.22 -27.53 7.45
N LEU A 307 -34.39 -27.03 6.53
CA LEU A 307 -33.87 -25.66 6.58
C LEU A 307 -34.95 -24.57 6.49
N GLU A 308 -36.08 -24.83 5.84
CA GLU A 308 -37.18 -23.87 5.78
C GLU A 308 -37.88 -23.75 7.15
N LYS A 309 -38.09 -24.88 7.82
CA LYS A 309 -38.62 -24.90 9.20
C LYS A 309 -37.60 -24.31 10.20
N ASP A 310 -36.31 -24.57 10.01
CA ASP A 310 -35.23 -23.99 10.82
C ASP A 310 -35.25 -22.45 10.76
N ILE A 311 -35.46 -21.87 9.58
CA ILE A 311 -35.61 -20.40 9.43
C ILE A 311 -36.78 -19.92 10.29
N VAL A 312 -37.93 -20.60 10.26
CA VAL A 312 -39.11 -20.21 11.06
C VAL A 312 -38.80 -20.25 12.57
N LEU A 313 -38.14 -21.31 13.05
CA LEU A 313 -37.70 -21.43 14.44
C LEU A 313 -36.82 -20.24 14.84
N PHE A 314 -35.72 -20.02 14.14
CA PHE A 314 -34.74 -18.98 14.50
C PHE A 314 -35.25 -17.54 14.25
N LYS A 315 -36.30 -17.41 13.43
CA LYS A 315 -36.98 -16.14 13.18
C LYS A 315 -37.81 -15.71 14.40
N PHE A 316 -38.50 -16.63 15.07
CA PHE A 316 -39.46 -16.31 16.13
C PHE A 316 -39.01 -16.68 17.55
N ASP A 317 -38.16 -17.69 17.72
CA ASP A 317 -37.67 -18.10 19.03
C ASP A 317 -36.37 -17.37 19.41
N GLU A 318 -36.48 -16.45 20.37
CA GLU A 318 -35.35 -15.65 20.83
C GLU A 318 -34.30 -16.50 21.56
N PHE A 319 -34.72 -17.57 22.24
CA PHE A 319 -33.84 -18.49 22.95
C PHE A 319 -32.94 -19.26 21.97
N SER A 320 -33.52 -19.94 20.98
CA SER A 320 -32.78 -20.60 19.90
C SER A 320 -31.82 -19.65 19.18
N ARG A 321 -32.25 -18.40 18.97
CA ARG A 321 -31.42 -17.36 18.34
C ARG A 321 -30.23 -16.98 19.21
N GLN A 322 -30.40 -16.89 20.52
CA GLN A 322 -29.32 -16.59 21.44
C GLN A 322 -28.27 -17.72 21.45
N ILE A 323 -28.72 -18.98 21.48
CA ILE A 323 -27.82 -20.15 21.38
C ILE A 323 -27.02 -20.13 20.07
N LEU A 324 -27.65 -19.77 18.94
CA LEU A 324 -26.94 -19.62 17.67
C LEU A 324 -25.83 -18.56 17.72
N LYS A 325 -26.11 -17.40 18.34
CA LYS A 325 -25.11 -16.33 18.49
C LYS A 325 -23.96 -16.76 19.38
N ASP A 326 -24.26 -17.43 20.50
CA ASP A 326 -23.25 -17.87 21.46
C ASP A 326 -22.38 -18.99 20.87
N LYS A 327 -22.98 -19.94 20.16
CA LYS A 327 -22.27 -20.94 19.37
C LYS A 327 -21.34 -20.29 18.33
N TYR A 328 -21.86 -19.35 17.54
CA TYR A 328 -21.05 -18.61 16.56
C TYR A 328 -19.87 -17.89 17.22
N ALA A 329 -20.10 -17.26 18.38
CA ALA A 329 -19.06 -16.54 19.11
C ALA A 329 -17.94 -17.48 19.56
N LEU A 330 -18.29 -18.64 20.11
CA LEU A 330 -17.35 -19.66 20.54
C LEU A 330 -16.61 -20.31 19.36
N GLU A 331 -17.28 -20.56 18.23
CA GLU A 331 -16.62 -21.09 17.03
C GLU A 331 -15.54 -20.14 16.50
N LYS A 332 -15.83 -18.83 16.46
CA LYS A 332 -14.84 -17.81 16.08
C LYS A 332 -13.67 -17.75 17.05
N LEU A 333 -13.95 -17.80 18.35
CA LEU A 333 -12.91 -17.81 19.37
C LEU A 333 -12.01 -19.06 19.27
N ARG A 334 -12.60 -20.25 19.04
CA ARG A 334 -11.88 -21.50 18.80
C ARG A 334 -10.97 -21.41 17.57
N ASP A 335 -11.47 -20.88 16.47
CA ASP A 335 -10.70 -20.74 15.22
C ASP A 335 -9.50 -19.80 15.44
N TYR A 336 -9.71 -18.74 16.22
CA TYR A 336 -8.64 -17.82 16.60
C TYR A 336 -7.58 -18.48 17.50
N LEU A 337 -8.01 -19.23 18.52
CA LEU A 337 -7.09 -19.99 19.38
C LEU A 337 -6.29 -21.02 18.58
N THR A 338 -6.93 -21.68 17.62
CA THR A 338 -6.26 -22.62 16.72
C THR A 338 -5.17 -21.92 15.92
N MET A 339 -5.44 -20.72 15.38
CA MET A 339 -4.45 -19.92 14.67
C MET A 339 -3.23 -19.59 15.54
N ILE A 340 -3.45 -19.20 16.80
CA ILE A 340 -2.37 -18.90 17.76
C ILE A 340 -1.56 -20.17 18.07
N LEU A 341 -2.22 -21.30 18.34
CA LEU A 341 -1.55 -22.58 18.62
C LEU A 341 -0.70 -23.04 17.43
N ASP A 342 -1.19 -22.90 16.21
CA ASP A 342 -0.45 -23.23 14.99
C ASP A 342 0.80 -22.34 14.80
N CYS A 343 0.81 -21.12 15.36
CA CYS A 343 2.01 -20.27 15.36
C CYS A 343 3.14 -20.79 16.26
N THR A 344 2.86 -21.72 17.18
CA THR A 344 3.86 -22.29 18.08
C THR A 344 4.68 -23.41 17.43
N VAL A 345 4.17 -24.00 16.34
CA VAL A 345 4.79 -25.12 15.62
C VAL A 345 5.21 -24.65 14.22
N PRO A 346 6.50 -24.69 13.85
CA PRO A 346 6.98 -24.14 12.57
C PRO A 346 6.31 -24.72 11.32
N GLU A 347 6.06 -26.03 11.27
CA GLU A 347 5.42 -26.67 10.10
C GLU A 347 3.96 -26.24 9.95
N ASN A 348 3.20 -26.16 11.06
CA ASN A 348 1.83 -25.68 11.05
C ASN A 348 1.77 -24.20 10.65
N LEU A 349 2.69 -23.37 11.16
CA LEU A 349 2.80 -21.96 10.81
C LEU A 349 3.01 -21.78 9.29
N LYS A 350 3.92 -22.54 8.68
CA LYS A 350 4.18 -22.45 7.23
C LYS A 350 2.93 -22.83 6.43
N GLU A 351 2.29 -23.94 6.79
CA GLU A 351 1.08 -24.38 6.11
C GLU A 351 -0.09 -23.40 6.30
N GLN A 352 -0.23 -22.83 7.49
CA GLN A 352 -1.22 -21.80 7.80
C GLN A 352 -0.98 -20.52 7.00
N ASN A 353 0.25 -20.01 6.97
CA ASN A 353 0.60 -18.82 6.19
C ASN A 353 0.39 -19.04 4.70
N ARG A 354 0.73 -20.23 4.18
CA ARG A 354 0.49 -20.59 2.79
C ARG A 354 -1.00 -20.52 2.44
N LYS A 355 -1.86 -21.11 3.27
CA LYS A 355 -3.31 -21.07 3.11
C LYS A 355 -3.86 -19.65 3.19
N LEU A 356 -3.47 -18.90 4.22
CA LEU A 356 -3.94 -17.54 4.44
C LEU A 356 -3.51 -16.56 3.32
N ILE A 357 -2.28 -16.67 2.82
CA ILE A 357 -1.80 -15.86 1.68
C ILE A 357 -2.63 -16.18 0.44
N GLN A 358 -2.79 -17.46 0.11
CA GLN A 358 -3.56 -17.86 -1.06
C GLN A 358 -5.03 -17.42 -0.96
N GLU A 359 -5.65 -17.62 0.21
CA GLU A 359 -7.02 -17.19 0.45
C GLU A 359 -7.16 -15.66 0.38
N PHE A 360 -6.21 -14.91 0.93
CA PHE A 360 -6.20 -13.45 0.81
C PHE A 360 -6.07 -13.00 -0.66
N GLU A 361 -5.23 -13.65 -1.45
CA GLU A 361 -5.05 -13.38 -2.88
C GLU A 361 -6.32 -13.64 -3.69
N GLU A 362 -6.91 -14.84 -3.53
CA GLU A 362 -8.16 -15.24 -4.19
C GLU A 362 -9.30 -14.29 -3.81
N ARG A 363 -9.44 -13.98 -2.52
CA ARG A 363 -10.50 -13.10 -2.05
C ARG A 363 -10.32 -11.65 -2.51
N THR A 364 -9.09 -11.16 -2.55
CA THR A 364 -8.76 -9.81 -3.06
C THR A 364 -9.09 -9.69 -4.55
N LYS A 365 -8.70 -10.69 -5.36
CA LYS A 365 -9.07 -10.77 -6.78
C LYS A 365 -10.59 -10.74 -6.98
N LYS A 366 -11.32 -11.58 -6.25
CA LYS A 366 -12.79 -11.64 -6.32
C LYS A 366 -13.45 -10.32 -5.94
N TYR A 367 -13.00 -9.72 -4.84
CA TYR A 367 -13.66 -8.54 -4.29
C TYR A 367 -13.43 -7.28 -5.12
N PHE A 368 -12.18 -7.01 -5.50
CA PHE A 368 -11.76 -5.76 -6.16
C PHE A 368 -11.76 -5.86 -7.70
N TYR A 369 -11.47 -7.03 -8.28
CA TYR A 369 -11.29 -7.24 -9.72
C TYR A 369 -12.26 -8.25 -10.34
N ALA A 370 -13.36 -8.56 -9.64
CA ALA A 370 -14.44 -9.40 -10.15
C ALA A 370 -13.99 -10.78 -10.69
N GLU A 371 -13.01 -11.41 -10.03
CA GLU A 371 -12.49 -12.74 -10.39
C GLU A 371 -11.88 -12.84 -11.79
N ASN A 372 -11.28 -11.76 -12.29
CA ASN A 372 -10.53 -11.86 -13.54
C ASN A 372 -9.36 -12.86 -13.41
N GLU A 373 -9.45 -14.00 -14.09
CA GLU A 373 -8.46 -15.08 -14.02
C GLU A 373 -7.10 -14.70 -14.60
N ASN A 374 -7.04 -13.69 -15.49
CA ASN A 374 -5.81 -13.31 -16.17
C ASN A 374 -4.92 -12.36 -15.35
N VAL A 375 -5.39 -11.83 -14.22
CA VAL A 375 -4.55 -10.97 -13.39
C VAL A 375 -3.71 -11.82 -12.44
N GLU A 376 -2.44 -11.47 -12.30
CA GLU A 376 -1.52 -12.12 -11.38
C GLU A 376 -1.43 -11.28 -10.09
N ILE A 377 -1.36 -11.91 -8.92
CA ILE A 377 -1.31 -11.24 -7.62
C ILE A 377 -0.20 -11.85 -6.75
N ALA A 378 0.46 -11.00 -5.98
CA ALA A 378 1.35 -11.40 -4.90
C ALA A 378 1.04 -10.59 -3.65
N THR A 379 0.90 -11.27 -2.53
CA THR A 379 0.80 -10.65 -1.22
C THR A 379 2.14 -10.09 -0.76
N ILE A 380 2.12 -8.87 -0.26
CA ILE A 380 3.25 -8.23 0.42
C ILE A 380 3.00 -8.35 1.92
N VAL A 381 3.79 -9.21 2.56
CA VAL A 381 3.52 -9.71 3.92
C VAL A 381 3.97 -8.77 5.04
N GLU A 382 4.64 -7.68 4.68
CA GLU A 382 5.18 -6.69 5.61
C GLU A 382 5.12 -5.25 5.06
N GLY A 383 5.08 -4.28 5.97
CA GLY A 383 5.37 -2.86 5.70
C GLY A 383 4.31 -2.06 4.93
N GLY A 384 3.18 -2.69 4.59
CA GLY A 384 2.03 -2.07 3.92
C GLY A 384 2.40 -1.42 2.58
N GLY A 385 1.70 -0.32 2.23
CA GLY A 385 1.81 0.36 0.93
C GLY A 385 3.23 0.68 0.47
N ARG A 386 4.08 1.15 1.39
CA ARG A 386 5.48 1.50 1.10
C ARG A 386 6.28 0.31 0.59
N ASN A 387 6.09 -0.86 1.19
CA ASN A 387 6.86 -2.05 0.84
C ASN A 387 6.43 -2.63 -0.53
N GLN A 388 5.19 -2.38 -0.96
CA GLN A 388 4.73 -2.74 -2.31
C GLN A 388 5.52 -2.01 -3.39
N ILE A 389 5.64 -0.68 -3.24
CA ILE A 389 6.39 0.18 -4.15
C ILE A 389 7.89 -0.14 -4.08
N LYS A 390 8.42 -0.35 -2.87
CA LYS A 390 9.83 -0.74 -2.67
C LYS A 390 10.16 -2.06 -3.34
N THR A 391 9.30 -3.08 -3.20
CA THR A 391 9.48 -4.40 -3.84
C THR A 391 9.55 -4.25 -5.35
N TYR A 392 8.70 -3.40 -5.93
CA TYR A 392 8.78 -3.08 -7.35
C TYR A 392 10.08 -2.37 -7.72
N GLY A 393 10.52 -1.36 -6.94
CA GLY A 393 11.80 -0.70 -7.14
C GLY A 393 13.00 -1.64 -7.08
N GLU A 394 13.03 -2.58 -6.13
CA GLU A 394 14.05 -3.62 -6.02
C GLU A 394 14.05 -4.56 -7.24
N TYR A 395 12.88 -4.89 -7.77
CA TYR A 395 12.76 -5.61 -9.04
C TYR A 395 13.39 -4.81 -10.20
N LEU A 396 13.14 -3.50 -10.30
CA LEU A 396 13.71 -2.68 -11.38
C LEU A 396 15.24 -2.62 -11.35
N LEU A 397 15.85 -2.68 -10.16
CA LEU A 397 17.30 -2.68 -10.01
C LEU A 397 17.96 -4.02 -10.37
N GLN A 398 17.20 -5.11 -10.37
CA GLN A 398 17.70 -6.47 -10.65
C GLN A 398 17.27 -7.02 -12.01
N ARG A 399 16.34 -6.34 -12.69
CA ARG A 399 15.84 -6.77 -14.01
C ARG A 399 16.94 -6.78 -15.06
N LYS A 400 16.77 -7.63 -16.06
CA LYS A 400 17.61 -7.63 -17.26
C LYS A 400 16.85 -6.93 -18.38
N LEU A 401 17.46 -5.91 -18.97
CA LEU A 401 16.90 -5.20 -20.12
C LEU A 401 17.26 -5.92 -21.42
N THR A 402 16.40 -5.80 -22.42
CA THR A 402 16.66 -6.36 -23.75
C THR A 402 17.81 -5.59 -24.41
N PRO A 403 18.89 -6.25 -24.84
CA PRO A 403 20.01 -5.56 -25.47
C PRO A 403 19.63 -5.03 -26.86
N VAL A 404 20.06 -3.81 -27.16
CA VAL A 404 19.90 -3.22 -28.50
C VAL A 404 20.90 -3.85 -29.47
N SER A 405 20.49 -4.06 -30.72
CA SER A 405 21.35 -4.67 -31.74
C SER A 405 22.61 -3.83 -32.02
N LYS A 406 23.74 -4.50 -32.26
CA LYS A 406 25.03 -3.83 -32.50
C LYS A 406 25.01 -2.88 -33.70
N SER A 407 24.20 -3.18 -34.73
CA SER A 407 24.05 -2.30 -35.90
C SER A 407 23.39 -0.97 -35.54
N ILE A 408 22.33 -1.00 -34.73
CA ILE A 408 21.65 0.21 -34.25
C ILE A 408 22.57 1.02 -33.32
N VAL A 409 23.30 0.34 -32.42
CA VAL A 409 24.29 0.99 -31.54
C VAL A 409 25.34 1.74 -32.35
N ASN A 410 25.91 1.10 -33.38
CA ASN A 410 26.90 1.73 -34.23
C ASN A 410 26.32 2.91 -35.04
N ARG A 411 25.12 2.75 -35.61
CA ARG A 411 24.41 3.84 -36.32
C ARG A 411 24.19 5.04 -35.40
N CYS A 412 23.71 4.82 -34.17
CA CYS A 412 23.50 5.89 -33.20
C CYS A 412 24.81 6.58 -32.80
N ARG A 413 25.89 5.82 -32.62
CA ARG A 413 27.22 6.37 -32.31
C ARG A 413 27.69 7.34 -33.40
N ILE A 414 27.67 6.90 -34.65
CA ILE A 414 28.06 7.71 -35.82
C ILE A 414 27.26 9.01 -35.90
N ILE A 415 25.93 8.91 -35.76
CA ILE A 415 25.04 10.08 -35.82
C ILE A 415 25.35 11.05 -34.66
N LEU A 416 25.51 10.54 -33.44
CA LEU A 416 25.75 11.36 -32.24
C LEU A 416 27.15 11.98 -32.16
N ASP A 417 28.16 11.39 -32.81
CA ASP A 417 29.54 11.91 -32.88
C ASP A 417 29.69 13.06 -33.89
N ILE A 418 28.87 13.01 -34.95
CA ILE A 418 28.82 14.03 -35.99
C ILE A 418 27.99 15.21 -35.55
N ILE A 419 26.80 14.96 -35.00
CA ILE A 419 25.91 16.03 -34.58
C ILE A 419 26.50 16.74 -33.36
N PRO A 420 26.76 18.06 -33.43
CA PRO A 420 27.35 18.79 -32.31
C PRO A 420 26.37 18.78 -31.13
N ASN A 421 26.86 18.56 -29.92
CA ASN A 421 26.02 18.67 -28.72
C ASN A 421 25.63 20.13 -28.45
N THR A 422 24.62 20.35 -27.61
CA THR A 422 24.07 21.69 -27.31
C THR A 422 25.17 22.67 -26.87
N TYR A 423 26.12 22.22 -26.07
CA TYR A 423 27.23 23.04 -25.57
C TYR A 423 28.22 23.48 -26.68
N GLN A 424 28.57 22.56 -27.59
CA GLN A 424 29.41 22.86 -28.77
C GLN A 424 28.71 23.82 -29.75
N ARG A 425 27.38 23.76 -29.85
CA ARG A 425 26.59 24.71 -30.66
C ARG A 425 26.59 26.11 -30.05
N THR A 426 26.41 26.23 -28.74
CA THR A 426 26.37 27.52 -28.02
C THR A 426 27.73 28.24 -28.04
N LEU A 427 28.84 27.50 -28.07
CA LEU A 427 30.19 28.08 -28.12
C LEU A 427 30.61 28.58 -29.50
N LYS A 428 30.13 27.95 -30.58
CA LYS A 428 30.50 28.34 -31.96
C LYS A 428 29.61 29.42 -32.56
N ASN A 429 28.36 29.54 -32.11
CA ASN A 429 27.41 30.53 -32.63
C ASN A 429 27.16 31.63 -31.58
N HIS A 430 27.69 32.83 -31.83
CA HIS A 430 27.53 34.01 -30.96
C HIS A 430 26.09 34.56 -30.86
N PHE A 431 25.10 33.93 -31.49
CA PHE A 431 23.72 34.37 -31.51
C PHE A 431 22.77 33.28 -31.00
N HIS A 432 22.12 33.61 -29.88
CA HIS A 432 20.94 32.96 -29.29
C HIS A 432 21.16 31.73 -28.38
N LYS A 433 21.19 32.00 -27.07
CA LYS A 433 21.34 31.00 -25.97
C LYS A 433 20.24 29.93 -25.85
N ASN A 434 19.13 30.00 -26.60
CA ASN A 434 17.95 29.15 -26.40
C ASN A 434 17.33 28.54 -27.68
N PHE A 435 18.00 28.59 -28.83
CA PHE A 435 17.43 28.09 -30.08
C PHE A 435 18.21 26.86 -30.58
N GLY A 436 17.64 25.66 -30.38
CA GLY A 436 18.19 24.41 -30.92
C GLY A 436 18.12 24.33 -32.45
N ILE A 437 18.38 23.14 -33.00
CA ILE A 437 18.29 22.77 -34.44
C ILE A 437 17.03 23.32 -35.18
N ASN A 438 15.98 23.72 -34.44
CA ASN A 438 14.75 24.36 -34.89
C ASN A 438 14.94 25.53 -35.87
N LEU A 439 15.66 26.59 -35.47
CA LEU A 439 15.80 27.79 -36.31
C LEU A 439 16.67 27.51 -37.55
N PHE A 440 17.57 26.53 -37.41
CA PHE A 440 18.43 26.05 -38.48
C PHE A 440 17.61 25.22 -39.50
N LEU A 441 16.75 24.31 -39.06
CA LEU A 441 15.90 23.54 -39.97
C LEU A 441 14.83 24.41 -40.64
N GLU A 442 14.27 25.44 -39.99
CA GLU A 442 13.35 26.37 -40.65
C GLU A 442 14.03 27.16 -41.77
N LYS A 443 15.26 27.64 -41.55
CA LYS A 443 16.01 28.41 -42.55
C LYS A 443 16.57 27.56 -43.69
N TYR A 444 16.84 26.27 -43.43
CA TYR A 444 17.51 25.38 -44.39
C TYR A 444 16.65 24.20 -44.87
N LYS A 445 15.35 24.20 -44.59
CA LYS A 445 14.39 23.16 -45.03
C LYS A 445 14.44 22.97 -46.55
N ASP A 446 14.57 24.06 -47.29
CA ASP A 446 14.63 24.10 -48.75
C ASP A 446 15.87 23.40 -49.35
N TYR A 447 16.93 23.21 -48.54
CA TYR A 447 18.14 22.47 -48.94
C TYR A 447 17.99 20.94 -48.75
N LEU A 448 16.99 20.50 -47.97
CA LEU A 448 16.68 19.07 -47.74
C LEU A 448 15.58 18.55 -48.69
N ILE A 449 14.87 19.45 -49.40
CA ILE A 449 13.84 19.11 -50.40
C ILE A 449 14.52 18.83 -51.75
N LYS A 450 14.22 17.68 -52.37
CA LYS A 450 14.78 17.28 -53.68
C LYS A 450 14.40 18.28 -54.78
N ALA A 451 15.39 18.83 -55.47
CA ALA A 451 15.23 19.53 -56.74
C ALA A 451 15.37 18.55 -57.93
N GLU A 452 14.89 18.93 -59.11
CA GLU A 452 14.93 18.08 -60.33
C GLU A 452 16.36 17.78 -60.84
N ASN A 453 17.37 18.53 -60.38
CA ASN A 453 18.77 18.37 -60.76
C ASN A 453 19.63 17.78 -59.62
N ASP A 454 20.29 16.65 -59.87
CA ASP A 454 21.11 15.93 -58.88
C ASP A 454 22.38 16.67 -58.45
N ALA A 455 22.95 17.50 -59.33
CA ALA A 455 24.12 18.32 -59.00
C ALA A 455 23.77 19.41 -57.96
N ASP A 456 22.60 20.04 -58.10
CA ASP A 456 22.09 21.04 -57.17
C ASP A 456 21.78 20.42 -55.81
N ASN A 457 21.22 19.20 -55.78
CA ASN A 457 20.97 18.45 -54.54
C ASN A 457 22.27 18.17 -53.76
N THR A 458 23.36 17.87 -54.47
CA THR A 458 24.66 17.54 -53.84
C THR A 458 25.34 18.79 -53.28
N GLY A 459 25.37 19.90 -54.04
CA GLY A 459 25.91 21.18 -53.58
C GLY A 459 25.14 21.77 -52.39
N ARG A 460 23.80 21.68 -52.43
CA ARG A 460 22.92 22.11 -51.32
C ARG A 460 23.18 21.34 -50.03
N PHE A 461 23.35 20.03 -50.12
CA PHE A 461 23.67 19.19 -48.96
C PHE A 461 25.06 19.48 -48.38
N ILE A 462 26.07 19.74 -49.21
CA ILE A 462 27.40 20.13 -48.74
C ILE A 462 27.36 21.46 -47.99
N ASN A 463 26.67 22.48 -48.53
CA ASN A 463 26.51 23.77 -47.86
C ASN A 463 25.81 23.61 -46.51
N PHE A 464 24.80 22.75 -46.43
CA PHE A 464 24.12 22.42 -45.18
C PHE A 464 25.06 21.79 -44.14
N LEU A 465 25.95 20.87 -44.54
CA LEU A 465 26.94 20.27 -43.64
C LEU A 465 28.02 21.26 -43.17
N ILE A 466 28.40 22.21 -44.02
CA ILE A 466 29.35 23.29 -43.69
C ILE A 466 28.71 24.24 -42.66
N ASP A 467 27.47 24.67 -42.90
CA ASP A 467 26.73 25.55 -41.99
C ASP A 467 26.43 24.89 -40.64
N LEU A 468 26.25 23.56 -40.60
CA LEU A 468 26.18 22.78 -39.36
C LEU A 468 27.53 22.63 -38.65
N GLY A 469 28.64 22.97 -39.31
CA GLY A 469 30.00 22.83 -38.78
C GLY A 469 30.47 21.38 -38.64
N VAL A 470 29.91 20.47 -39.45
CA VAL A 470 30.16 19.02 -39.38
C VAL A 470 30.78 18.45 -40.65
N TYR A 471 30.97 19.26 -41.69
CA TYR A 471 31.47 18.82 -43.00
C TYR A 471 32.75 17.98 -42.93
N GLU A 472 33.78 18.45 -42.21
CA GLU A 472 35.06 17.72 -42.09
C GLU A 472 34.90 16.36 -41.40
N LYS A 473 34.06 16.29 -40.36
CA LYS A 473 33.74 15.03 -39.67
C LYS A 473 32.95 14.07 -40.56
N TYR A 474 32.01 14.61 -41.34
CA TYR A 474 31.24 13.83 -42.31
C TYR A 474 32.13 13.28 -43.42
N ASP A 475 33.06 14.08 -43.94
CA ASP A 475 33.91 13.66 -45.05
C ASP A 475 34.92 12.57 -44.66
N ALA A 476 35.33 12.55 -43.38
CA ALA A 476 36.18 11.52 -42.81
C ALA A 476 35.50 10.14 -42.62
N LEU A 477 34.16 10.05 -42.79
CA LEU A 477 33.42 8.80 -42.64
C LEU A 477 33.57 7.83 -43.83
N SER A 478 33.32 6.54 -43.58
CA SER A 478 33.17 5.55 -44.64
C SER A 478 31.92 5.82 -45.49
N LYS A 479 31.87 5.31 -46.74
CA LYS A 479 30.72 5.50 -47.65
C LYS A 479 29.38 5.07 -47.03
N LYS A 480 29.38 3.97 -46.27
CA LYS A 480 28.20 3.42 -45.59
C LYS A 480 27.73 4.31 -44.42
N ASP A 481 28.68 4.90 -43.69
CA ASP A 481 28.38 5.77 -42.56
C ASP A 481 27.90 7.15 -43.06
N LYS A 482 28.48 7.64 -44.17
CA LYS A 482 28.02 8.84 -44.89
C LYS A 482 26.56 8.71 -45.33
N GLU A 483 26.15 7.54 -45.80
CA GLU A 483 24.77 7.23 -46.18
C GLU A 483 23.84 7.25 -44.96
N SER A 484 24.24 6.62 -43.86
CA SER A 484 23.47 6.62 -42.60
C SER A 484 23.22 8.02 -42.04
N VAL A 485 24.21 8.91 -42.13
CA VAL A 485 24.07 10.32 -41.71
C VAL A 485 23.22 11.11 -42.69
N LYS A 486 23.36 10.87 -44.00
CA LYS A 486 22.55 11.52 -45.04
C LYS A 486 21.07 11.16 -44.88
N ASP A 487 20.76 9.91 -44.60
CA ASP A 487 19.38 9.44 -44.38
C ASP A 487 18.77 10.07 -43.13
N PHE A 488 19.54 10.14 -42.03
CA PHE A 488 19.13 10.81 -40.80
C PHE A 488 18.83 12.30 -41.03
N LEU A 489 19.76 13.03 -41.66
CA LEU A 489 19.62 14.47 -41.91
C LEU A 489 18.47 14.78 -42.86
N SER A 490 18.26 13.94 -43.88
CA SER A 490 17.11 14.06 -44.79
C SER A 490 15.79 13.88 -44.05
N SER A 491 15.73 12.93 -43.10
CA SER A 491 14.54 12.62 -42.31
C SER A 491 14.19 13.69 -41.27
N LEU A 492 15.15 14.54 -40.86
CA LEU A 492 14.89 15.68 -39.96
C LEU A 492 13.90 16.68 -40.54
N SER A 493 13.83 16.81 -41.88
CA SER A 493 12.90 17.72 -42.57
C SER A 493 11.42 17.43 -42.30
N ASN A 494 11.11 16.21 -41.84
CA ASN A 494 9.76 15.72 -41.55
C ASN A 494 9.31 16.04 -40.10
N LEU A 495 10.15 16.63 -39.25
CA LEU A 495 9.78 17.00 -37.87
C LEU A 495 9.20 18.42 -37.79
N ASN A 496 8.05 18.57 -37.13
CA ASN A 496 7.37 19.87 -36.95
C ASN A 496 7.92 20.72 -35.78
N LYS A 497 8.63 20.14 -34.80
CA LYS A 497 9.28 20.82 -33.65
C LYS A 497 10.46 19.97 -33.13
N THR A 498 11.63 20.57 -32.90
CA THR A 498 12.89 19.86 -32.56
C THR A 498 13.43 20.07 -31.15
N SER A 499 12.75 20.79 -30.24
CA SER A 499 13.21 20.88 -28.84
C SER A 499 13.29 19.50 -28.16
N ILE A 500 12.46 18.56 -28.61
CA ILE A 500 12.42 17.15 -28.15
C ILE A 500 13.60 16.33 -28.71
N SER A 501 14.28 16.82 -29.76
CA SER A 501 15.44 16.13 -30.36
C SER A 501 16.64 16.06 -29.43
N ASP A 502 16.86 17.10 -28.62
CA ASP A 502 18.00 17.15 -27.71
C ASP A 502 17.78 16.21 -26.50
N ASP A 503 16.58 16.17 -25.93
CA ASP A 503 16.18 15.20 -24.90
C ASP A 503 16.38 13.75 -25.38
N VAL A 504 15.92 13.44 -26.61
CA VAL A 504 16.06 12.10 -27.19
C VAL A 504 17.53 11.75 -27.44
N GLN A 505 18.36 12.67 -27.90
CA GLN A 505 19.80 12.43 -28.02
C GLN A 505 20.45 12.13 -26.66
N MET A 506 20.06 12.86 -25.60
CA MET A 506 20.54 12.58 -24.24
C MET A 506 20.08 11.20 -23.75
N ILE A 507 18.83 10.82 -24.01
CA ILE A 507 18.31 9.50 -23.67
C ILE A 507 19.07 8.41 -24.42
N ILE A 508 19.30 8.56 -25.73
CA ILE A 508 20.04 7.56 -26.52
C ILE A 508 21.47 7.42 -25.99
N ARG A 509 22.11 8.54 -25.64
CA ARG A 509 23.45 8.52 -25.03
C ARG A 509 23.45 7.76 -23.71
N ASP A 510 22.44 7.97 -22.87
CA ASP A 510 22.34 7.29 -21.58
C ASP A 510 22.01 5.79 -21.75
N VAL A 511 21.00 5.45 -22.57
CA VAL A 511 20.55 4.08 -22.83
C VAL A 511 21.63 3.22 -23.51
N LEU A 512 22.40 3.78 -24.46
CA LEU A 512 23.37 3.02 -25.25
C LEU A 512 24.83 3.19 -24.81
N PHE A 513 25.18 4.34 -24.24
CA PHE A 513 26.57 4.74 -23.97
C PHE A 513 26.77 5.26 -22.54
N GLY A 514 25.84 4.98 -21.63
CA GLY A 514 26.07 5.13 -20.20
C GLY A 514 27.40 4.47 -19.80
N LYS A 515 28.10 5.05 -18.81
CA LYS A 515 29.48 4.67 -18.42
C LYS A 515 29.67 3.16 -18.45
N GLU A 516 30.75 2.70 -19.10
CA GLU A 516 31.06 1.29 -19.40
C GLU A 516 30.98 0.33 -18.19
N ASP A 517 31.00 0.86 -16.96
CA ASP A 517 30.91 0.10 -15.69
C ASP A 517 29.60 0.28 -14.88
N LYS A 518 28.51 0.86 -15.43
CA LYS A 518 27.25 1.06 -14.67
C LYS A 518 26.01 0.50 -15.38
N VAL A 519 25.26 -0.33 -14.66
CA VAL A 519 23.89 -0.75 -15.01
C VAL A 519 23.03 0.51 -15.22
N LEU A 520 22.29 0.57 -16.34
CA LEU A 520 21.37 1.66 -16.65
C LEU A 520 20.37 1.85 -15.49
N LYS A 521 20.32 3.04 -14.92
CA LYS A 521 19.38 3.34 -13.84
C LYS A 521 17.95 3.31 -14.35
N PRO A 522 16.98 2.78 -13.59
CA PRO A 522 15.57 2.84 -13.97
C PRO A 522 15.05 4.28 -13.98
N TYR A 523 14.27 4.63 -15.01
CA TYR A 523 13.60 5.93 -15.12
C TYR A 523 12.23 5.89 -14.44
N ILE A 524 12.01 6.78 -13.48
CA ILE A 524 10.73 6.90 -12.76
C ILE A 524 10.13 8.27 -13.06
N LEU A 525 8.91 8.28 -13.60
CA LEU A 525 8.14 9.48 -13.88
C LEU A 525 6.95 9.56 -12.93
N PHE A 526 6.84 10.64 -12.16
CA PHE A 526 5.66 10.93 -11.35
C PHE A 526 5.40 12.42 -11.21
N ASN A 527 4.19 12.77 -10.76
CA ASN A 527 3.81 14.16 -10.51
C ASN A 527 4.37 14.63 -9.16
N LYS A 528 5.40 15.49 -9.17
CA LYS A 528 6.03 16.02 -7.94
C LYS A 528 5.10 16.85 -7.06
N TYR A 529 4.11 17.54 -7.63
CA TYR A 529 3.18 18.40 -6.89
C TYR A 529 2.08 17.60 -6.16
N SER A 530 1.72 16.45 -6.71
CA SER A 530 0.62 15.60 -6.23
C SER A 530 1.10 14.37 -5.45
N SER A 531 2.40 14.10 -5.46
CA SER A 531 2.97 12.87 -4.89
C SER A 531 3.78 13.16 -3.63
N TRP A 532 3.41 12.53 -2.53
CA TRP A 532 4.17 12.57 -1.29
C TRP A 532 5.00 11.28 -1.19
N GLU A 533 6.24 11.37 -0.73
CA GLU A 533 7.05 10.23 -0.28
C GLU A 533 7.62 9.26 -1.33
N TYR A 534 7.32 9.38 -2.64
CA TYR A 534 7.92 8.49 -3.64
C TYR A 534 9.45 8.62 -3.75
N MET A 535 10.02 9.81 -3.49
CA MET A 535 11.47 10.01 -3.47
C MET A 535 12.18 9.21 -2.36
N ASP A 536 11.49 8.89 -1.26
CA ASP A 536 12.05 8.04 -0.22
C ASP A 536 12.09 6.56 -0.63
N LEU A 537 11.19 6.16 -1.54
CA LEU A 537 11.03 4.79 -2.02
C LEU A 537 11.85 4.54 -3.30
N PHE A 538 12.02 5.58 -4.12
CA PHE A 538 12.88 5.64 -5.30
C PHE A 538 13.97 6.71 -5.10
N PRO A 539 15.04 6.40 -4.35
CA PRO A 539 16.06 7.40 -4.05
C PRO A 539 16.90 7.72 -5.30
N THR A 540 17.26 9.00 -5.44
CA THR A 540 17.91 9.58 -6.64
C THR A 540 19.32 9.06 -6.92
N ASP A 541 19.95 8.41 -5.95
CA ASP A 541 21.23 7.73 -6.12
C ASP A 541 21.10 6.46 -6.95
N ARG A 542 19.95 5.76 -6.86
CA ARG A 542 19.68 4.49 -7.55
C ARG A 542 18.69 4.60 -8.72
N PHE A 543 17.85 5.63 -8.73
CA PHE A 543 16.82 5.85 -9.74
C PHE A 543 16.97 7.24 -10.36
N ASP A 544 16.68 7.36 -11.65
CA ASP A 544 16.65 8.65 -12.32
C ASP A 544 15.20 9.14 -12.38
N ILE A 545 14.92 10.21 -11.61
CA ILE A 545 13.56 10.69 -11.36
C ILE A 545 13.23 11.87 -12.26
N ASN A 546 12.08 11.80 -12.95
CA ASN A 546 11.61 12.77 -13.94
C ASN A 546 12.74 13.25 -14.88
N PRO A 547 13.46 12.33 -15.54
CA PRO A 547 14.62 12.71 -16.34
C PRO A 547 14.20 13.38 -17.66
N PHE A 548 15.13 14.13 -18.27
CA PHE A 548 14.98 14.70 -19.62
C PHE A 548 13.80 15.68 -19.78
N ASP A 549 13.53 16.49 -18.74
CA ASP A 549 12.42 17.45 -18.67
C ASP A 549 11.02 16.79 -18.87
N LEU A 550 10.94 15.46 -18.82
CA LEU A 550 9.68 14.74 -18.86
C LEU A 550 9.02 14.86 -17.49
N GLU A 551 7.91 15.60 -17.42
CA GLU A 551 7.15 15.80 -16.18
C GLU A 551 5.66 15.52 -16.41
N ILE A 552 5.01 14.96 -15.38
CA ILE A 552 3.55 14.83 -15.36
C ILE A 552 2.97 16.16 -14.90
N GLY A 553 2.38 16.89 -15.84
CA GLY A 553 1.71 18.15 -15.57
C GLY A 553 0.33 17.98 -14.94
N ILE A 554 -0.18 19.09 -14.42
CA ILE A 554 -1.54 19.22 -13.90
C ILE A 554 -2.26 20.26 -14.77
N ASN A 555 -3.54 20.01 -15.09
CA ASN A 555 -4.40 20.96 -15.80
C ASN A 555 -4.94 22.05 -14.86
N GLU A 556 -5.71 23.01 -15.39
CA GLU A 556 -6.27 24.11 -14.61
C GLU A 556 -7.22 23.64 -13.47
N GLU A 557 -7.81 22.46 -13.62
CA GLU A 557 -8.71 21.83 -12.64
C GLU A 557 -7.96 21.06 -11.54
N GLY A 558 -6.63 21.04 -11.57
CA GLY A 558 -5.85 20.31 -10.59
C GLY A 558 -5.70 18.81 -10.88
N ARG A 559 -6.11 18.32 -12.07
CA ARG A 559 -6.05 16.91 -12.51
C ARG A 559 -4.85 16.63 -13.42
N ILE A 560 -4.45 15.37 -13.55
CA ILE A 560 -3.34 14.96 -14.43
C ILE A 560 -3.65 15.34 -15.89
N ASP A 561 -2.72 16.04 -16.54
CA ASP A 561 -2.82 16.40 -17.96
C ASP A 561 -2.31 15.27 -18.86
N TYR A 562 -3.22 14.32 -19.12
CA TYR A 562 -2.93 13.15 -19.97
C TYR A 562 -2.64 13.53 -21.43
N ASP A 563 -3.22 14.61 -21.95
CA ASP A 563 -3.01 15.01 -23.36
C ASP A 563 -1.61 15.58 -23.56
N ARG A 564 -1.14 16.45 -22.66
CA ARG A 564 0.24 16.97 -22.69
C ARG A 564 1.25 15.84 -22.58
N LEU A 565 1.05 14.91 -21.64
CA LEU A 565 1.93 13.76 -21.46
C LEU A 565 1.96 12.87 -22.70
N THR A 566 0.79 12.49 -23.22
CA THR A 566 0.68 11.65 -24.42
C THR A 566 1.31 12.32 -25.63
N SER A 567 1.06 13.61 -25.83
CA SER A 567 1.62 14.38 -26.94
C SER A 567 3.14 14.50 -26.86
N ARG A 568 3.73 14.62 -25.65
CA ARG A 568 5.18 14.63 -25.47
C ARG A 568 5.78 13.25 -25.79
N LEU A 569 5.21 12.17 -25.27
CA LEU A 569 5.67 10.80 -25.53
C LEU A 569 5.55 10.42 -27.02
N ASP A 570 4.47 10.79 -27.70
CA ASP A 570 4.29 10.54 -29.14
C ASP A 570 5.34 11.27 -29.99
N ARG A 571 5.67 12.51 -29.63
CA ARG A 571 6.75 13.26 -30.29
C ARG A 571 8.13 12.65 -30.04
N MET A 572 8.39 12.17 -28.82
CA MET A 572 9.63 11.43 -28.52
C MET A 572 9.72 10.17 -29.39
N LYS A 573 8.65 9.37 -29.44
CA LYS A 573 8.58 8.16 -30.27
C LYS A 573 8.92 8.45 -31.74
N LYS A 574 8.33 9.48 -32.33
CA LYS A 574 8.63 9.94 -33.71
C LYS A 574 10.10 10.35 -33.89
N THR A 575 10.71 10.93 -32.86
CA THR A 575 12.12 11.33 -32.89
C THR A 575 13.03 10.11 -32.79
N PHE A 576 12.71 9.12 -31.94
CA PHE A 576 13.44 7.85 -31.87
C PHE A 576 13.45 7.10 -33.20
N GLN A 577 12.34 7.13 -33.95
CA GLN A 577 12.23 6.50 -35.26
C GLN A 577 13.24 7.04 -36.29
N LEU A 578 13.78 8.25 -36.11
CA LEU A 578 14.83 8.79 -36.97
C LEU A 578 16.18 8.08 -36.77
N PHE A 579 16.46 7.66 -35.53
CA PHE A 579 17.67 6.95 -35.17
C PHE A 579 17.54 5.45 -35.45
N ASP A 580 16.34 4.91 -35.26
CA ASP A 580 16.02 3.49 -35.42
C ASP A 580 14.58 3.28 -35.92
N GLU A 581 14.46 2.97 -37.21
CA GLU A 581 13.18 2.67 -37.86
C GLU A 581 12.53 1.37 -37.35
N SER A 582 13.32 0.45 -36.78
CA SER A 582 12.79 -0.82 -36.26
C SER A 582 11.99 -0.66 -34.96
N GLY A 583 12.17 0.46 -34.26
CA GLY A 583 11.52 0.75 -32.97
C GLY A 583 12.15 0.07 -31.75
N ASN A 584 13.20 -0.72 -31.93
CA ASN A 584 13.90 -1.42 -30.84
C ASN A 584 14.47 -0.43 -29.81
N LEU A 585 15.02 0.71 -30.26
CA LEU A 585 15.58 1.73 -29.38
C LEU A 585 14.51 2.44 -28.53
N TRP A 586 13.34 2.72 -29.14
CA TRP A 586 12.16 3.23 -28.41
C TRP A 586 11.68 2.21 -27.38
N ASP A 587 11.64 0.94 -27.77
CA ASP A 587 11.26 -0.16 -26.89
C ASP A 587 12.21 -0.31 -25.69
N SER A 588 13.53 -0.21 -25.90
CA SER A 588 14.51 -0.24 -24.81
C SER A 588 14.36 0.93 -23.84
N PHE A 589 14.09 2.15 -24.34
CA PHE A 589 13.74 3.29 -23.49
C PHE A 589 12.46 3.02 -22.69
N CYS A 590 11.43 2.51 -23.36
CA CYS A 590 10.13 2.21 -22.75
C CYS A 590 10.22 1.10 -21.68
N GLU A 591 10.98 0.03 -21.93
CA GLU A 591 11.23 -1.04 -20.96
C GLU A 591 11.89 -0.51 -19.68
N ASN A 592 12.71 0.55 -19.80
CA ASN A 592 13.38 1.17 -18.66
C ASN A 592 12.52 2.21 -17.93
N LEU A 593 11.44 2.70 -18.55
CA LEU A 593 10.57 3.77 -18.04
C LEU A 593 9.34 3.23 -17.29
N THR A 594 9.16 3.72 -16.06
CA THR A 594 7.95 3.54 -15.27
C THR A 594 7.26 4.88 -15.05
N ILE A 595 5.96 4.95 -15.35
CA ILE A 595 5.10 6.07 -14.97
C ILE A 595 4.32 5.67 -13.72
N VAL A 596 4.49 6.41 -12.62
CA VAL A 596 3.79 6.19 -11.35
C VAL A 596 2.63 7.17 -11.23
N ILE A 597 1.42 6.65 -11.05
CA ILE A 597 0.20 7.44 -10.83
C ILE A 597 -0.46 6.97 -9.53
N ASN A 598 -0.80 7.92 -8.66
CA ASN A 598 -1.69 7.65 -7.52
C ASN A 598 -3.09 7.39 -8.08
N ASP A 599 -3.70 6.23 -7.79
CA ASP A 599 -4.95 5.80 -8.42
C ASP A 599 -6.00 5.37 -7.37
N PRO A 600 -6.99 6.21 -7.07
CA PRO A 600 -7.26 7.51 -7.70
C PRO A 600 -6.28 8.61 -7.29
N ALA A 601 -6.17 9.66 -8.11
CA ALA A 601 -5.19 10.72 -7.93
C ALA A 601 -5.44 11.54 -6.65
N ASN A 602 -4.36 11.77 -5.90
CA ASN A 602 -4.35 12.66 -4.75
C ASN A 602 -3.72 14.01 -5.16
N PRO A 603 -4.35 15.18 -4.96
CA PRO A 603 -5.64 15.42 -4.29
C PRO A 603 -6.87 15.40 -5.21
N SER A 604 -6.66 15.27 -6.51
CA SER A 604 -7.63 15.61 -7.55
C SER A 604 -8.81 14.64 -7.72
N GLY A 605 -8.77 13.46 -7.11
CA GLY A 605 -9.90 12.54 -7.06
C GLY A 605 -9.90 11.43 -8.12
N TYR A 606 -11.10 11.07 -8.59
CA TYR A 606 -11.31 9.94 -9.51
C TYR A 606 -10.70 10.20 -10.90
N SER A 607 -10.38 9.12 -11.59
CA SER A 607 -10.06 9.17 -13.02
C SER A 607 -11.34 9.20 -13.84
N ASP A 608 -11.56 10.25 -14.62
CA ASP A 608 -12.73 10.37 -15.48
C ASP A 608 -12.57 9.53 -16.76
N PHE A 609 -13.30 8.42 -16.84
CA PHE A 609 -13.27 7.52 -18.02
C PHE A 609 -14.16 7.97 -19.17
N ASN A 610 -14.95 9.03 -18.99
CA ASN A 610 -15.61 9.71 -20.12
C ASN A 610 -14.62 10.65 -20.85
N ASN A 611 -13.47 10.96 -20.23
CA ASN A 611 -12.45 11.79 -20.82
C ASN A 611 -11.65 11.03 -21.89
N GLN A 612 -11.77 11.48 -23.15
CA GLN A 612 -11.07 10.92 -24.30
C GLN A 612 -9.55 10.98 -24.19
N THR A 613 -8.99 11.95 -23.45
CA THR A 613 -7.53 12.11 -23.29
C THR A 613 -6.93 10.97 -22.46
N LEU A 614 -7.61 10.52 -21.40
CA LEU A 614 -7.22 9.34 -20.61
C LEU A 614 -7.27 8.08 -21.47
N LEU A 615 -8.36 7.86 -22.21
CA LEU A 615 -8.49 6.68 -23.08
C LEU A 615 -7.41 6.64 -24.16
N ARG A 616 -7.08 7.79 -24.75
CA ARG A 616 -5.98 7.95 -25.71
C ARG A 616 -4.63 7.63 -25.07
N PHE A 617 -4.37 8.11 -23.85
CA PHE A 617 -3.18 7.79 -23.09
C PHE A 617 -3.06 6.29 -22.83
N LEU A 618 -4.11 5.64 -22.31
CA LEU A 618 -4.10 4.19 -22.04
C LEU A 618 -3.86 3.37 -23.32
N LYS A 619 -4.45 3.77 -24.45
CA LYS A 619 -4.21 3.15 -25.75
C LYS A 619 -2.75 3.32 -26.20
N PHE A 620 -2.17 4.50 -26.01
CA PHE A 620 -0.75 4.74 -26.31
C PHE A 620 0.15 3.85 -25.45
N ILE A 621 -0.06 3.84 -24.13
CA ILE A 621 0.73 3.01 -23.20
C ILE A 621 0.59 1.52 -23.54
N SER A 622 -0.61 1.04 -23.85
CA SER A 622 -0.84 -0.36 -24.23
C SER A 622 -0.13 -0.76 -25.53
N SER A 623 0.24 0.18 -26.39
CA SER A 623 1.03 -0.05 -27.60
C SER A 623 2.53 0.14 -27.40
N SER A 624 2.95 0.45 -26.17
CA SER A 624 4.34 0.70 -25.77
C SER A 624 4.79 -0.31 -24.72
N LYS A 625 6.11 -0.38 -24.48
CA LYS A 625 6.66 -1.18 -23.38
C LYS A 625 6.76 -0.42 -22.04
N ILE A 626 6.21 0.80 -21.97
CA ILE A 626 6.22 1.64 -20.78
C ILE A 626 5.40 0.95 -19.69
N THR A 627 5.97 0.85 -18.48
CA THR A 627 5.22 0.30 -17.35
C THR A 627 4.41 1.40 -16.66
N LEU A 628 3.10 1.18 -16.55
CA LEU A 628 2.23 2.00 -15.71
C LEU A 628 2.15 1.38 -14.31
N PHE A 629 2.69 2.07 -13.32
CA PHE A 629 2.58 1.69 -11.91
C PHE A 629 1.47 2.52 -11.25
N LEU A 630 0.45 1.84 -10.75
CA LEU A 630 -0.72 2.47 -10.12
C LEU A 630 -0.67 2.26 -8.60
N ASP A 631 -0.58 3.35 -7.85
CA ASP A 631 -0.64 3.31 -6.39
C ASP A 631 -2.10 3.38 -5.93
N GLU A 632 -2.69 2.20 -5.74
CA GLU A 632 -4.10 2.01 -5.33
C GLU A 632 -4.31 2.08 -3.81
N ALA A 633 -3.73 3.10 -3.19
CA ALA A 633 -3.91 3.35 -1.77
C ALA A 633 -5.36 3.71 -1.41
N TYR A 634 -6.17 4.20 -2.35
CA TYR A 634 -7.51 4.76 -2.09
C TYR A 634 -8.61 4.14 -2.97
N ASN A 635 -8.39 2.97 -3.57
CA ASN A 635 -9.41 2.25 -4.34
C ASN A 635 -10.69 2.05 -3.48
N ASP A 636 -11.84 2.50 -3.97
CA ASP A 636 -13.15 2.60 -3.29
C ASP A 636 -13.43 3.83 -2.40
N SER A 637 -12.45 4.72 -2.19
CA SER A 637 -12.57 5.94 -1.35
C SER A 637 -13.36 7.08 -2.00
N ILE A 638 -13.34 7.13 -3.33
CA ILE A 638 -13.98 8.18 -4.12
C ILE A 638 -15.31 7.68 -4.69
N LYS A 639 -16.34 8.51 -4.56
CA LYS A 639 -17.62 8.36 -5.28
C LYS A 639 -18.27 9.73 -5.32
N SER A 640 -18.62 10.13 -6.53
CA SER A 640 -19.54 11.21 -6.80
C SER A 640 -20.96 10.63 -6.93
N GLY A 641 -21.96 11.47 -6.63
CA GLY A 641 -23.33 11.01 -6.32
C GLY A 641 -24.22 10.77 -7.53
N GLY A 642 -23.77 11.09 -8.75
CA GLY A 642 -24.59 11.11 -9.96
C GLY A 642 -24.73 9.77 -10.68
N ASP A 643 -25.88 9.57 -11.34
CA ASP A 643 -26.17 8.37 -12.15
C ASP A 643 -25.47 8.38 -13.53
N ASP A 644 -24.97 9.55 -13.99
CA ASP A 644 -24.29 9.74 -15.31
C ASP A 644 -22.78 9.46 -15.28
N GLU A 645 -22.27 8.92 -14.17
CA GLU A 645 -20.85 8.86 -13.87
C GLU A 645 -20.17 7.53 -14.25
N PRO A 646 -18.83 7.53 -14.45
CA PRO A 646 -18.13 6.34 -14.94
C PRO A 646 -18.26 5.14 -14.00
N LYS A 647 -18.63 3.98 -14.58
CA LYS A 647 -18.75 2.67 -13.91
C LYS A 647 -17.46 2.25 -13.17
N TRP A 648 -16.31 2.73 -13.63
CA TRP A 648 -14.98 2.36 -13.16
C TRP A 648 -14.38 3.46 -12.28
N ARG A 649 -13.73 3.06 -11.18
CA ARG A 649 -13.29 3.97 -10.10
C ARG A 649 -11.78 4.21 -10.08
N THR A 650 -11.03 3.30 -10.68
CA THR A 650 -9.57 3.30 -10.75
C THR A 650 -9.14 2.85 -12.15
N ILE A 651 -8.01 3.38 -12.63
CA ILE A 651 -7.42 3.01 -13.92
C ILE A 651 -7.12 1.52 -13.93
N SER A 652 -6.59 0.99 -12.84
CA SER A 652 -6.29 -0.42 -12.71
C SER A 652 -7.52 -1.29 -12.97
N ARG A 653 -8.66 -0.99 -12.33
CA ARG A 653 -9.87 -1.80 -12.42
C ARG A 653 -10.47 -1.69 -13.82
N TYR A 654 -10.40 -0.50 -14.43
CA TYR A 654 -10.79 -0.32 -15.82
C TYR A 654 -9.95 -1.19 -16.76
N VAL A 655 -8.62 -1.07 -16.69
CA VAL A 655 -7.70 -1.80 -17.56
C VAL A 655 -7.85 -3.31 -17.34
N MET A 656 -7.78 -3.75 -16.08
CA MET A 656 -7.85 -5.17 -15.73
C MET A 656 -9.15 -5.79 -16.22
N ASN A 657 -10.31 -5.14 -16.04
CA ASN A 657 -11.58 -5.69 -16.50
C ASN A 657 -11.79 -5.66 -18.03
N ASN A 658 -10.91 -4.98 -18.77
CA ASN A 658 -10.96 -4.89 -20.23
C ASN A 658 -9.72 -5.53 -20.91
N LEU A 659 -8.99 -6.39 -20.19
CA LEU A 659 -7.78 -7.06 -20.71
C LEU A 659 -8.04 -7.84 -22.01
N HIS A 660 -9.12 -8.64 -22.04
CA HIS A 660 -9.44 -9.48 -23.20
C HIS A 660 -9.77 -8.70 -24.48
N GLN A 661 -10.16 -7.43 -24.35
CA GLN A 661 -10.62 -6.63 -25.47
C GLN A 661 -9.51 -5.72 -26.00
N GLN A 662 -8.93 -4.89 -25.13
CA GLN A 662 -8.11 -3.75 -25.56
C GLN A 662 -6.72 -3.69 -24.94
N TYR A 663 -6.52 -4.28 -23.75
CA TYR A 663 -5.32 -4.01 -22.94
C TYR A 663 -4.45 -5.23 -22.61
N ALA A 664 -4.63 -6.36 -23.32
CA ALA A 664 -3.90 -7.61 -23.05
C ALA A 664 -2.37 -7.47 -23.00
N ARG A 665 -1.80 -6.52 -23.77
CA ARG A 665 -0.35 -6.27 -23.86
C ARG A 665 0.14 -5.14 -22.95
N MET A 666 -0.75 -4.49 -22.21
CA MET A 666 -0.39 -3.35 -21.38
C MET A 666 0.50 -3.79 -20.21
N ASN A 667 1.63 -3.13 -20.04
CA ASN A 667 2.50 -3.32 -18.88
C ASN A 667 1.94 -2.51 -17.72
N LEU A 668 1.16 -3.15 -16.84
CA LEU A 668 0.56 -2.48 -15.70
C LEU A 668 0.83 -3.29 -14.44
N VAL A 669 1.28 -2.56 -13.42
CA VAL A 669 1.49 -3.03 -12.05
C VAL A 669 0.69 -2.12 -11.14
N SER A 670 0.00 -2.68 -10.17
CA SER A 670 -0.79 -1.93 -9.20
C SER A 670 -0.47 -2.37 -7.78
N SER A 671 -0.33 -1.42 -6.86
CA SER A 671 -0.17 -1.68 -5.43
C SER A 671 -1.46 -1.38 -4.67
N ILE A 672 -2.13 -2.43 -4.18
CA ILE A 672 -3.40 -2.30 -3.46
C ILE A 672 -3.12 -2.30 -1.97
N SER A 673 -3.46 -1.20 -1.31
CA SER A 673 -3.34 -1.11 0.14
C SER A 673 -4.57 -1.66 0.84
N THR A 674 -4.41 -2.48 1.88
CA THR A 674 -5.53 -2.84 2.77
C THR A 674 -5.76 -1.82 3.88
N THR A 675 -4.77 -0.96 4.15
CA THR A 675 -4.80 0.07 5.20
C THR A 675 -6.04 0.94 5.09
N LYS A 676 -6.29 1.52 3.91
CA LYS A 676 -7.41 2.46 3.69
C LYS A 676 -8.60 1.75 3.03
N ASN A 677 -8.34 0.78 2.15
CA ASN A 677 -9.40 0.10 1.40
C ASN A 677 -10.15 -0.95 2.21
N LEU A 678 -9.63 -1.41 3.35
CA LEU A 678 -10.32 -2.34 4.26
C LEU A 678 -10.36 -1.82 5.72
N GLY A 679 -9.88 -0.59 5.96
CA GLY A 679 -9.75 -0.02 7.30
C GLY A 679 -8.76 -0.79 8.19
N ALA A 680 -7.84 -1.53 7.60
CA ALA A 680 -6.89 -2.41 8.27
C ALA A 680 -5.53 -1.71 8.47
N THR A 681 -5.57 -0.52 9.08
CA THR A 681 -4.41 0.37 9.18
C THR A 681 -3.28 -0.26 9.99
N GLY A 682 -3.63 -0.88 11.11
CA GLY A 682 -2.70 -1.52 12.03
C GLY A 682 -2.22 -2.89 11.57
N ASP A 683 -2.74 -3.41 10.45
CA ASP A 683 -2.36 -4.73 9.91
C ASP A 683 -1.15 -4.68 8.97
N ARG A 684 -0.93 -3.52 8.32
CA ARG A 684 0.28 -3.22 7.51
C ARG A 684 0.56 -4.26 6.41
N LEU A 685 -0.48 -4.74 5.74
CA LEU A 685 -0.40 -5.67 4.60
C LEU A 685 -0.87 -5.01 3.29
N GLY A 686 -0.65 -5.71 2.17
CA GLY A 686 -1.18 -5.32 0.86
C GLY A 686 -0.87 -6.35 -0.21
N SER A 687 -1.25 -6.08 -1.46
CA SER A 687 -0.91 -6.91 -2.62
C SER A 687 -0.39 -6.09 -3.79
N ILE A 688 0.52 -6.67 -4.56
CA ILE A 688 0.82 -6.19 -5.91
C ILE A 688 0.01 -7.03 -6.88
N ILE A 689 -0.66 -6.36 -7.83
CA ILE A 689 -1.36 -6.99 -8.94
C ILE A 689 -0.72 -6.55 -10.24
N ALA A 690 -0.57 -7.48 -11.18
CA ALA A 690 0.00 -7.17 -12.49
C ALA A 690 -0.83 -7.78 -13.61
N THR A 691 -0.73 -7.17 -14.79
CA THR A 691 -1.18 -7.78 -16.04
C THR A 691 -0.31 -8.98 -16.38
N PRO A 692 -0.77 -9.89 -17.27
CA PRO A 692 0.05 -11.00 -17.76
C PRO A 692 1.43 -10.57 -18.27
N ALA A 693 1.52 -9.39 -18.90
CA ALA A 693 2.77 -8.83 -19.42
C ALA A 693 3.82 -8.53 -18.34
N LYS A 694 3.41 -8.41 -17.06
CA LYS A 694 4.29 -8.14 -15.90
C LYS A 694 4.25 -9.22 -14.83
N LYS A 695 3.98 -10.47 -15.22
CA LYS A 695 4.05 -11.64 -14.33
C LYS A 695 5.39 -11.78 -13.59
N GLU A 696 6.49 -11.44 -14.24
CA GLU A 696 7.84 -11.41 -13.67
C GLU A 696 7.96 -10.57 -12.38
N VAL A 697 7.17 -9.50 -12.24
CA VAL A 697 7.10 -8.67 -11.03
C VAL A 697 6.46 -9.46 -9.88
N ILE A 698 5.43 -10.24 -10.18
CA ILE A 698 4.70 -11.07 -9.22
C ILE A 698 5.57 -12.23 -8.75
N ASP A 699 6.30 -12.87 -9.66
CA ASP A 699 7.24 -13.94 -9.32
C ASP A 699 8.38 -13.42 -8.43
N PHE A 700 8.90 -12.22 -8.73
CA PHE A 700 9.87 -11.54 -7.86
C PHE A 700 9.28 -11.23 -6.48
N ALA A 701 8.08 -10.66 -6.43
CA ALA A 701 7.41 -10.31 -5.19
C ALA A 701 7.17 -11.54 -4.29
N ARG A 702 6.73 -12.67 -4.86
CA ARG A 702 6.57 -13.95 -4.14
C ARG A 702 7.89 -14.49 -3.60
N LYS A 703 8.99 -14.33 -4.34
CA LYS A 703 10.32 -14.74 -3.89
C LYS A 703 10.81 -13.92 -2.69
N GLN A 704 10.54 -12.61 -2.68
CA GLN A 704 10.92 -11.72 -1.56
C GLN A 704 9.99 -11.87 -0.35
N ASN A 705 8.71 -12.13 -0.57
CA ASN A 705 7.68 -12.24 0.46
C ASN A 705 7.32 -13.71 0.69
N SER A 706 8.26 -14.45 1.29
CA SER A 706 8.08 -15.89 1.54
C SER A 706 7.00 -16.16 2.60
N ILE A 707 6.50 -17.39 2.59
CA ILE A 707 5.52 -17.91 3.57
C ILE A 707 6.05 -17.81 5.01
N GLU A 708 7.37 -17.84 5.19
CA GLU A 708 8.03 -17.76 6.50
C GLU A 708 7.97 -16.36 7.12
N ASN A 709 7.87 -15.32 6.28
CA ASN A 709 7.79 -13.92 6.69
C ASN A 709 6.32 -13.44 6.81
N GLY A 710 5.35 -14.36 6.69
CA GLY A 710 3.93 -14.05 6.76
C GLY A 710 3.53 -13.46 8.12
N ASN A 711 2.94 -12.27 8.12
CA ASN A 711 2.24 -11.74 9.30
C ASN A 711 0.89 -12.49 9.47
N THR A 712 0.96 -13.65 10.11
CA THR A 712 -0.15 -14.60 10.29
C THR A 712 -1.40 -13.93 10.85
N ASN A 713 -1.23 -13.10 11.89
CA ASN A 713 -2.35 -12.49 12.57
C ASN A 713 -3.10 -11.51 11.66
N SER A 714 -2.38 -10.60 11.01
CA SER A 714 -3.01 -9.67 10.08
C SER A 714 -3.62 -10.35 8.87
N LEU A 715 -2.99 -11.40 8.33
CA LEU A 715 -3.57 -12.19 7.24
C LEU A 715 -4.90 -12.82 7.69
N PHE A 716 -4.94 -13.41 8.88
CA PHE A 716 -6.16 -14.00 9.44
C PHE A 716 -7.26 -12.93 9.58
N MET A 717 -6.97 -11.76 10.15
CA MET A 717 -7.94 -10.68 10.32
C MET A 717 -8.48 -10.19 8.97
N LEU A 718 -7.60 -9.95 7.99
CA LEU A 718 -7.99 -9.48 6.66
C LEU A 718 -8.83 -10.48 5.88
N VAL A 719 -8.49 -11.76 5.95
CA VAL A 719 -9.27 -12.82 5.31
C VAL A 719 -10.70 -12.86 5.86
N ASN A 720 -10.87 -12.78 7.19
CA ASN A 720 -12.21 -12.71 7.82
C ASN A 720 -13.00 -11.47 7.36
N ILE A 721 -12.34 -10.31 7.28
CA ILE A 721 -12.98 -9.05 6.84
C ILE A 721 -13.42 -9.17 5.36
N LEU A 722 -12.55 -9.68 4.49
CA LEU A 722 -12.84 -9.87 3.07
C LEU A 722 -13.95 -10.90 2.85
N GLU A 723 -13.93 -12.01 3.59
CA GLU A 723 -14.97 -13.04 3.53
C GLU A 723 -16.34 -12.44 3.82
N ASN A 724 -16.48 -11.71 4.93
CA ASN A 724 -17.75 -11.08 5.28
C ASN A 724 -18.19 -10.06 4.23
N ALA A 725 -17.27 -9.21 3.75
CA ALA A 725 -17.55 -8.22 2.72
C ALA A 725 -17.98 -8.85 1.39
N GLN A 726 -17.44 -10.01 1.03
CA GLN A 726 -17.84 -10.77 -0.15
C GLN A 726 -19.23 -11.39 -0.01
N LEU A 727 -19.55 -11.98 1.15
CA LEU A 727 -20.89 -12.51 1.42
C LEU A 727 -21.93 -11.40 1.31
N ALA A 728 -21.71 -10.26 1.97
CA ALA A 728 -22.59 -9.10 1.89
C ALA A 728 -22.74 -8.58 0.45
N LYS A 729 -21.63 -8.47 -0.30
CA LYS A 729 -21.65 -8.06 -1.71
C LYS A 729 -22.44 -9.04 -2.58
N SER A 730 -22.27 -10.34 -2.37
CA SER A 730 -23.00 -11.40 -3.11
C SER A 730 -24.52 -11.29 -2.90
N ILE A 731 -24.96 -11.10 -1.66
CA ILE A 731 -26.39 -10.88 -1.34
C ILE A 731 -26.90 -9.65 -2.06
N LYS A 732 -26.18 -8.53 -1.92
CA LYS A 732 -26.54 -7.24 -2.52
C LYS A 732 -26.65 -7.33 -4.03
N ASP A 733 -25.63 -7.86 -4.71
CA ASP A 733 -25.61 -7.96 -6.18
C ASP A 733 -26.73 -8.89 -6.68
N ASN A 734 -27.01 -9.96 -5.95
CA ASN A 734 -28.10 -10.88 -6.23
C ASN A 734 -29.50 -10.24 -6.04
N LEU A 735 -29.68 -9.42 -5.00
CA LEU A 735 -30.90 -8.65 -4.78
C LEU A 735 -31.08 -7.56 -5.85
N GLU A 736 -30.01 -6.92 -6.32
CA GLU A 736 -30.09 -5.89 -7.36
C GLU A 736 -30.33 -6.47 -8.77
N GLU A 737 -29.68 -7.57 -9.12
CA GLU A 737 -29.76 -8.16 -10.46
C GLU A 737 -31.06 -8.93 -10.69
N ARG A 738 -31.55 -9.65 -9.66
CA ARG A 738 -32.64 -10.62 -9.82
C ARG A 738 -34.00 -10.12 -9.36
N LEU A 739 -34.06 -8.99 -8.65
CA LEU A 739 -35.35 -8.38 -8.28
C LEU A 739 -35.73 -7.30 -9.31
N PRO A 740 -36.91 -7.41 -9.95
CA PRO A 740 -37.47 -6.32 -10.75
C PRO A 740 -37.57 -5.02 -9.93
N LYS A 741 -37.50 -3.86 -10.58
CA LYS A 741 -37.66 -2.54 -9.91
C LYS A 741 -38.94 -2.38 -9.07
N ASN A 742 -39.94 -3.25 -9.32
CA ASN A 742 -41.22 -3.32 -8.62
C ASN A 742 -41.44 -4.74 -8.04
N ALA A 743 -40.42 -5.37 -7.45
CA ALA A 743 -40.56 -6.69 -6.85
C ALA A 743 -41.55 -6.65 -5.66
N SER A 744 -42.51 -7.59 -5.63
CA SER A 744 -43.45 -7.72 -4.52
C SER A 744 -42.76 -8.22 -3.25
N ARG A 745 -43.39 -7.98 -2.10
CA ARG A 745 -42.94 -8.43 -0.77
C ARG A 745 -42.56 -9.90 -0.73
N ASN A 746 -43.42 -10.75 -1.29
CA ASN A 746 -43.22 -12.21 -1.35
C ASN A 746 -41.97 -12.59 -2.13
N LYS A 747 -41.64 -11.87 -3.21
CA LYS A 747 -40.42 -12.13 -3.98
C LYS A 747 -39.15 -11.77 -3.20
N ILE A 748 -39.18 -10.67 -2.44
CA ILE A 748 -38.06 -10.25 -1.59
C ILE A 748 -37.83 -11.29 -0.49
N LYS A 749 -38.89 -11.68 0.23
CA LYS A 749 -38.87 -12.69 1.29
C LYS A 749 -38.29 -14.02 0.80
N LEU A 750 -38.87 -14.56 -0.28
CA LEU A 750 -38.43 -15.83 -0.88
C LEU A 750 -36.97 -15.78 -1.33
N ARG A 751 -36.48 -14.61 -1.76
CA ARG A 751 -35.07 -14.45 -2.13
C ARG A 751 -34.14 -14.48 -0.92
N ILE A 752 -34.51 -13.83 0.18
CA ILE A 752 -33.75 -13.88 1.43
C ILE A 752 -33.69 -15.31 1.96
N GLU A 753 -34.83 -16.02 2.01
CA GLU A 753 -34.89 -17.42 2.44
C GLU A 753 -34.02 -18.33 1.56
N GLN A 754 -34.13 -18.21 0.23
CA GLN A 754 -33.28 -18.97 -0.70
C GLN A 754 -31.79 -18.69 -0.50
N TYR A 755 -31.42 -17.45 -0.18
CA TYR A 755 -30.03 -17.11 0.09
C TYR A 755 -29.54 -17.78 1.38
N ILE A 756 -30.28 -17.66 2.49
CA ILE A 756 -29.95 -18.31 3.76
C ILE A 756 -29.76 -19.82 3.55
N ILE A 757 -30.71 -20.47 2.88
CA ILE A 757 -30.66 -21.91 2.58
C ILE A 757 -29.44 -22.25 1.73
N ALA A 758 -29.15 -21.47 0.69
CA ALA A 758 -28.01 -21.70 -0.20
C ALA A 758 -26.67 -21.57 0.54
N GLU A 759 -26.54 -20.58 1.42
CA GLU A 759 -25.32 -20.35 2.18
C GLU A 759 -25.10 -21.44 3.24
N ILE A 760 -26.15 -21.86 3.96
CA ILE A 760 -26.08 -22.99 4.91
C ILE A 760 -25.72 -24.29 4.17
N LYS A 761 -26.32 -24.57 3.01
CA LYS A 761 -25.96 -25.73 2.19
C LYS A 761 -24.52 -25.67 1.69
N SER A 762 -24.07 -24.49 1.23
CA SER A 762 -22.68 -24.23 0.84
C SER A 762 -21.75 -24.57 2.00
N TYR A 763 -22.01 -24.01 3.18
CA TYR A 763 -21.23 -24.25 4.40
C TYR A 763 -21.19 -25.73 4.80
N ASN A 764 -22.34 -26.39 4.86
CA ASN A 764 -22.43 -27.82 5.23
C ASN A 764 -21.76 -28.75 4.22
N LYS A 765 -21.85 -28.43 2.92
CA LYS A 765 -21.14 -29.20 1.87
C LYS A 765 -19.64 -29.10 2.08
N LYS A 766 -19.15 -27.88 2.33
CA LYS A 766 -17.73 -27.57 2.55
C LYS A 766 -17.17 -28.16 3.84
N GLN A 767 -17.96 -28.20 4.93
CA GLN A 767 -17.57 -28.91 6.15
C GLN A 767 -17.40 -30.43 5.91
N LYS A 768 -18.25 -31.02 5.06
CA LYS A 768 -18.22 -32.47 4.75
C LYS A 768 -17.09 -32.83 3.79
N THR A 769 -16.73 -31.95 2.86
CA THR A 769 -15.56 -32.10 2.00
C THR A 769 -14.29 -31.75 2.76
N LYS A 770 -13.86 -32.62 3.69
CA LYS A 770 -12.50 -32.59 4.29
C LYS A 770 -11.40 -32.95 3.27
N ASN A 771 -11.49 -32.49 2.02
CA ASN A 771 -10.40 -32.62 1.08
C ASN A 771 -9.39 -31.51 1.34
N SER A 772 -8.15 -31.89 1.64
CA SER A 772 -6.98 -31.02 1.81
C SER A 772 -6.64 -30.14 0.59
N LYS A 773 -7.42 -30.24 -0.50
CA LYS A 773 -7.30 -29.45 -1.73
C LYS A 773 -8.21 -28.21 -1.76
N GLU A 774 -9.25 -28.12 -0.93
CA GLU A 774 -10.03 -26.88 -0.80
C GLU A 774 -9.29 -25.91 0.13
N LEU A 775 -8.90 -24.76 -0.42
CA LEU A 775 -7.93 -23.82 0.18
C LEU A 775 -8.56 -22.73 1.05
N LEU A 776 -9.88 -22.57 0.98
CA LEU A 776 -10.63 -21.51 1.66
C LEU A 776 -11.03 -21.96 3.07
N ARG A 777 -10.61 -21.21 4.10
CA ARG A 777 -11.20 -21.34 5.43
C ARG A 777 -12.65 -20.87 5.36
N PHE A 778 -13.55 -21.60 6.03
CA PHE A 778 -14.97 -21.28 6.01
C PHE A 778 -15.42 -20.80 7.39
N SER A 779 -15.82 -19.53 7.46
CA SER A 779 -16.46 -18.98 8.64
C SER A 779 -17.90 -19.51 8.79
N PRO A 780 -18.37 -19.78 10.01
CA PRO A 780 -19.77 -20.13 10.23
C PRO A 780 -20.70 -18.99 9.78
N PHE A 781 -21.72 -19.33 8.99
CA PHE A 781 -22.75 -18.37 8.56
C PHE A 781 -23.88 -18.29 9.59
N GLU A 782 -24.35 -19.41 10.10
CA GLU A 782 -25.37 -19.44 11.15
C GLU A 782 -24.88 -18.72 12.41
N GLY A 783 -25.77 -18.00 13.09
CA GLY A 783 -25.42 -17.11 14.22
C GLY A 783 -24.62 -15.84 13.88
N SER A 784 -24.08 -15.70 12.66
CA SER A 784 -23.30 -14.52 12.26
C SER A 784 -24.15 -13.24 12.24
N PRO A 785 -23.54 -12.04 12.36
CA PRO A 785 -24.27 -10.77 12.28
C PRO A 785 -25.14 -10.62 11.02
N LEU A 786 -24.63 -11.11 9.88
CA LEU A 786 -25.34 -11.07 8.60
C LEU A 786 -26.54 -12.02 8.59
N HIS A 787 -26.39 -13.22 9.15
CA HIS A 787 -27.51 -14.17 9.28
C HIS A 787 -28.61 -13.61 10.19
N ILE A 788 -28.24 -13.09 11.37
CA ILE A 788 -29.20 -12.48 12.31
C ILE A 788 -29.91 -11.29 11.67
N PHE A 789 -29.19 -10.46 10.90
CA PHE A 789 -29.80 -9.38 10.13
C PHE A 789 -30.84 -9.88 9.13
N LEU A 790 -30.52 -10.88 8.32
CA LEU A 790 -31.48 -11.43 7.36
C LEU A 790 -32.72 -12.02 8.04
N LEU A 791 -32.57 -12.68 9.20
CA LEU A 791 -33.70 -13.16 9.99
C LEU A 791 -34.57 -12.00 10.50
N ASN A 792 -33.97 -10.89 10.94
CA ASN A 792 -34.69 -9.69 11.35
C ASN A 792 -35.46 -9.05 10.19
N GLU A 793 -34.88 -9.02 8.99
CA GLU A 793 -35.55 -8.52 7.80
C GLU A 793 -36.75 -9.40 7.42
N LEU A 794 -36.64 -10.73 7.57
CA LEU A 794 -37.79 -11.63 7.40
C LEU A 794 -38.91 -11.34 8.42
N VAL A 795 -38.58 -11.09 9.69
CA VAL A 795 -39.58 -10.66 10.71
C VAL A 795 -40.22 -9.34 10.32
N ALA A 796 -39.44 -8.37 9.84
CA ALA A 796 -39.95 -7.07 9.43
C ALA A 796 -40.92 -7.20 8.26
N LEU A 797 -40.59 -8.04 7.27
CA LEU A 797 -41.46 -8.34 6.13
C LEU A 797 -42.77 -9.02 6.56
N ASP A 798 -42.71 -9.96 7.51
CA ASP A 798 -43.93 -10.61 8.04
C ASP A 798 -44.82 -9.65 8.83
N LYS A 799 -44.24 -8.73 9.60
CA LYS A 799 -45.02 -7.68 10.28
C LYS A 799 -45.73 -6.77 9.27
N LEU A 800 -45.13 -6.54 8.11
CA LEU A 800 -45.78 -5.84 7.01
C LEU A 800 -46.86 -6.69 6.33
N ASP A 801 -46.75 -8.03 6.30
CA ASP A 801 -47.83 -8.93 5.86
C ASP A 801 -49.11 -8.71 6.69
N VAL A 802 -48.96 -8.60 8.02
CA VAL A 802 -50.08 -8.38 8.96
C VAL A 802 -50.78 -7.03 8.75
N LEU A 803 -50.08 -6.03 8.23
CA LEU A 803 -50.65 -4.70 7.98
C LEU A 803 -51.48 -4.62 6.69
N GLU A 804 -51.57 -5.70 5.90
CA GLU A 804 -52.36 -5.80 4.65
C GLU A 804 -52.13 -4.66 3.66
N LEU A 805 -50.96 -4.02 3.69
CA LEU A 805 -50.64 -2.91 2.79
C LEU A 805 -50.59 -3.42 1.34
N PRO A 806 -51.28 -2.74 0.40
CA PRO A 806 -51.29 -3.16 -1.00
C PRO A 806 -49.92 -2.95 -1.65
N ASP A 807 -49.60 -3.77 -2.66
CA ASP A 807 -48.28 -3.79 -3.33
C ASP A 807 -47.91 -2.44 -3.99
N ASP A 808 -48.90 -1.59 -4.28
CA ASP A 808 -48.76 -0.25 -4.87
C ASP A 808 -48.69 0.88 -3.83
N PHE A 809 -48.68 0.56 -2.53
CA PHE A 809 -48.53 1.53 -1.45
C PHE A 809 -47.30 2.42 -1.68
N LYS A 810 -47.53 3.73 -1.70
CA LYS A 810 -46.46 4.72 -1.91
C LYS A 810 -45.95 5.26 -0.58
N TYR A 811 -44.64 5.26 -0.43
CA TYR A 811 -43.94 5.90 0.68
C TYR A 811 -42.91 6.90 0.12
N LYS A 812 -42.95 8.15 0.60
CA LYS A 812 -42.11 9.25 0.07
C LYS A 812 -42.19 9.40 -1.46
N ASN A 813 -43.39 9.32 -2.02
CA ASN A 813 -43.68 9.44 -3.47
C ASN A 813 -43.06 8.34 -4.37
N GLU A 814 -42.55 7.25 -3.83
CA GLU A 814 -42.15 6.06 -4.59
C GLU A 814 -42.85 4.79 -4.06
N PRO A 815 -42.98 3.71 -4.85
CA PRO A 815 -43.49 2.43 -4.34
C PRO A 815 -42.69 2.00 -3.12
N PHE A 816 -43.37 1.68 -2.02
CA PHE A 816 -42.73 1.34 -0.74
C PHE A 816 -41.70 0.22 -0.89
N PHE A 817 -41.94 -0.77 -1.74
CA PHE A 817 -41.00 -1.88 -1.94
C PHE A 817 -39.74 -1.48 -2.70
N LYS A 818 -39.81 -0.46 -3.55
CA LYS A 818 -38.63 0.15 -4.15
C LYS A 818 -37.81 0.90 -3.10
N TYR A 819 -38.49 1.65 -2.22
CA TYR A 819 -37.86 2.30 -1.07
C TYR A 819 -37.21 1.27 -0.13
N TYR A 820 -37.93 0.20 0.22
CA TYR A 820 -37.45 -0.86 1.10
C TYR A 820 -36.27 -1.62 0.48
N GLN A 821 -36.33 -1.98 -0.81
CA GLN A 821 -35.20 -2.61 -1.51
C GLN A 821 -33.95 -1.72 -1.45
N LYS A 822 -34.10 -0.40 -1.66
CA LYS A 822 -33.00 0.56 -1.55
C LYS A 822 -32.45 0.63 -0.12
N GLN A 823 -33.31 0.59 0.90
CA GLN A 823 -32.89 0.55 2.30
C GLN A 823 -32.18 -0.76 2.63
N LEU A 824 -32.74 -1.91 2.25
CA LEU A 824 -32.14 -3.23 2.44
C LEU A 824 -30.74 -3.30 1.82
N VAL A 825 -30.58 -2.83 0.58
CA VAL A 825 -29.27 -2.72 -0.08
C VAL A 825 -28.32 -1.79 0.69
N THR A 826 -28.83 -0.69 1.24
CA THR A 826 -28.04 0.25 2.06
C THR A 826 -27.57 -0.41 3.36
N GLU A 827 -28.45 -1.11 4.07
CA GLU A 827 -28.14 -1.84 5.30
C GLU A 827 -27.19 -3.00 5.05
N ILE A 828 -27.35 -3.77 3.96
CA ILE A 828 -26.41 -4.84 3.60
C ILE A 828 -25.00 -4.30 3.37
N ASN A 829 -24.87 -3.08 2.82
CA ASN A 829 -23.56 -2.46 2.67
C ASN A 829 -22.89 -2.12 4.00
N THR A 830 -23.62 -2.08 5.13
CA THR A 830 -23.03 -1.88 6.46
C THR A 830 -22.21 -3.09 6.93
N PHE A 831 -22.39 -4.27 6.32
CA PHE A 831 -21.55 -5.43 6.58
C PHE A 831 -20.20 -5.38 5.85
N ARG A 832 -19.95 -4.32 5.06
CA ARG A 832 -18.71 -4.14 4.31
C ARG A 832 -17.88 -3.08 5.01
N VAL A 833 -16.88 -3.51 5.79
CA VAL A 833 -16.01 -2.63 6.60
C VAL A 833 -15.47 -1.44 5.79
N ASN A 834 -15.11 -1.66 4.54
CA ASN A 834 -14.63 -0.60 3.66
C ASN A 834 -15.67 0.47 3.31
N LYS A 835 -16.95 0.10 3.20
CA LYS A 835 -18.04 1.06 2.97
C LYS A 835 -18.35 1.85 4.24
N ASN A 836 -18.33 1.21 5.40
CA ASN A 836 -18.48 1.91 6.69
C ASN A 836 -17.37 2.94 6.88
N PHE A 837 -16.12 2.50 6.75
CA PHE A 837 -14.95 3.35 6.91
C PHE A 837 -14.99 4.55 5.97
N ARG A 838 -15.39 4.34 4.71
CA ARG A 838 -15.58 5.43 3.76
C ARG A 838 -16.71 6.39 4.14
N ASN A 839 -17.88 5.89 4.55
CA ASN A 839 -18.99 6.76 4.95
C ASN A 839 -18.59 7.67 6.11
N GLU A 840 -17.89 7.12 7.10
CA GLU A 840 -17.35 7.91 8.21
C GLU A 840 -16.31 8.93 7.73
N ALA A 841 -15.41 8.53 6.83
CA ALA A 841 -14.40 9.43 6.26
C ALA A 841 -15.03 10.60 5.47
N LEU A 842 -16.05 10.32 4.66
CA LEU A 842 -16.81 11.36 3.93
C LEU A 842 -17.54 12.32 4.87
N LEU A 843 -18.15 11.81 5.95
CA LEU A 843 -18.81 12.66 6.94
C LEU A 843 -17.80 13.61 7.60
N ARG A 844 -16.62 13.11 7.98
CA ARG A 844 -15.55 13.94 8.56
C ARG A 844 -15.03 14.97 7.57
N LEU A 845 -14.81 14.58 6.31
CA LEU A 845 -14.40 15.52 5.27
C LEU A 845 -15.44 16.61 5.06
N LYS A 846 -16.73 16.27 5.08
CA LYS A 846 -17.81 17.25 4.99
C LYS A 846 -17.72 18.24 6.15
N ILE A 847 -17.60 17.76 7.39
CA ILE A 847 -17.43 18.62 8.57
C ILE A 847 -16.19 19.52 8.42
N ALA A 848 -15.06 18.98 7.95
CA ALA A 848 -13.84 19.76 7.74
C ALA A 848 -14.01 20.83 6.65
N LYS A 849 -14.66 20.49 5.52
CA LYS A 849 -14.98 21.44 4.45
C LYS A 849 -15.93 22.53 4.93
N ASP A 850 -16.99 22.17 5.64
CA ASP A 850 -17.98 23.12 6.16
C ASP A 850 -17.32 24.08 7.17
N THR A 851 -16.54 23.55 8.11
CA THR A 851 -15.80 24.33 9.12
C THR A 851 -14.77 25.26 8.46
N ALA A 852 -13.99 24.75 7.51
CA ALA A 852 -12.99 25.57 6.84
C ALA A 852 -13.61 26.62 5.91
N THR A 853 -14.74 26.32 5.27
CA THR A 853 -15.48 27.27 4.45
C THR A 853 -15.99 28.41 5.33
N GLU A 854 -16.47 28.11 6.52
CA GLU A 854 -16.87 29.13 7.50
C GLU A 854 -15.68 29.99 7.94
N LEU A 855 -14.53 29.37 8.24
CA LEU A 855 -13.31 30.06 8.68
C LEU A 855 -12.66 30.92 7.59
N LEU A 856 -12.76 30.52 6.32
CA LEU A 856 -12.14 31.23 5.20
C LEU A 856 -13.02 32.34 4.62
N LYS A 857 -14.22 32.59 5.16
CA LYS A 857 -15.06 33.72 4.73
C LYS A 857 -14.38 35.06 5.04
N GLY A 858 -14.62 36.06 4.19
CA GLY A 858 -14.12 37.42 4.37
C GLY A 858 -12.65 37.56 3.91
N GLU A 859 -11.85 38.30 4.67
CA GLU A 859 -10.47 38.65 4.29
C GLU A 859 -9.54 37.43 4.15
N PHE A 860 -9.86 36.30 4.81
CA PHE A 860 -9.04 35.08 4.74
C PHE A 860 -9.12 34.34 3.39
N GLU A 861 -10.15 34.61 2.56
CA GLU A 861 -10.31 34.00 1.24
C GLU A 861 -9.24 34.48 0.24
N GLU A 862 -8.71 35.68 0.46
CA GLU A 862 -7.58 36.22 -0.31
C GLU A 862 -6.28 35.45 -0.02
N HIS A 863 -6.13 34.95 1.20
CA HIS A 863 -4.92 34.28 1.67
C HIS A 863 -4.88 32.78 1.39
N ALA A 864 -6.04 32.11 1.40
CA ALA A 864 -6.13 30.67 1.24
C ALA A 864 -7.44 30.24 0.57
N LYS A 865 -7.42 29.09 -0.12
CA LYS A 865 -8.62 28.46 -0.67
C LYS A 865 -8.63 26.96 -0.41
N ILE A 866 -9.82 26.40 -0.26
CA ILE A 866 -10.01 24.95 -0.18
C ILE A 866 -9.79 24.36 -1.57
N ILE A 867 -8.98 23.30 -1.67
CA ILE A 867 -8.85 22.53 -2.92
C ILE A 867 -10.01 21.54 -2.98
N ALA A 868 -10.80 21.61 -4.06
CA ALA A 868 -11.85 20.63 -4.31
C ALA A 868 -11.20 19.25 -4.51
N SER A 869 -11.41 18.36 -3.54
CA SER A 869 -11.05 16.95 -3.63
C SER A 869 -12.32 16.10 -3.67
N ASP A 870 -12.37 15.17 -4.62
CA ASP A 870 -13.46 14.21 -4.78
C ASP A 870 -13.33 13.01 -3.80
N GLY A 871 -12.24 12.93 -3.02
CA GLY A 871 -11.91 11.80 -2.16
C GLY A 871 -12.13 12.03 -0.67
N SER A 872 -12.41 10.95 0.07
CA SER A 872 -12.87 10.99 1.46
C SER A 872 -11.78 11.15 2.54
N PHE A 873 -10.50 11.19 2.17
CA PHE A 873 -9.40 11.01 3.13
C PHE A 873 -8.49 12.21 3.32
N LEU A 874 -8.60 13.23 2.48
CA LEU A 874 -7.71 14.38 2.55
C LEU A 874 -8.51 15.67 2.40
N PHE A 875 -8.27 16.57 3.35
CA PHE A 875 -8.76 17.93 3.32
C PHE A 875 -7.56 18.84 3.04
N ASN A 876 -7.58 19.51 1.89
CA ASN A 876 -6.45 20.30 1.41
C ASN A 876 -6.81 21.78 1.33
N ILE A 877 -5.91 22.63 1.81
CA ILE A 877 -5.98 24.08 1.68
C ILE A 877 -4.78 24.53 0.87
N GLN A 878 -5.03 25.28 -0.21
CA GLN A 878 -3.99 25.99 -0.95
C GLN A 878 -3.83 27.39 -0.38
N LEU A 879 -2.60 27.74 -0.05
CA LEU A 879 -2.23 29.09 0.36
C LEU A 879 -1.87 29.90 -0.90
N LYS A 880 -2.47 31.09 -1.09
CA LYS A 880 -2.31 31.90 -2.31
C LYS A 880 -1.09 32.83 -2.26
N HIS A 881 -0.81 33.40 -1.09
CA HIS A 881 0.25 34.41 -0.90
C HIS A 881 1.45 33.89 -0.10
N PHE A 882 1.50 32.58 0.14
CA PHE A 882 2.56 31.96 0.94
C PHE A 882 3.33 30.99 0.06
N PHE A 883 4.63 31.18 -0.01
CA PHE A 883 5.52 30.24 -0.68
C PHE A 883 5.62 28.97 0.17
N SER A 884 5.41 27.81 -0.45
CA SER A 884 5.78 26.57 0.20
C SER A 884 7.32 26.48 0.25
N TYR A 885 7.82 25.70 1.19
CA TYR A 885 9.23 25.37 1.28
C TYR A 885 9.83 24.82 -0.03
N GLN A 886 9.03 24.13 -0.85
CA GLN A 886 9.44 23.61 -2.16
C GLN A 886 9.50 24.69 -3.23
N ASP A 887 8.76 25.80 -3.09
CA ASP A 887 8.78 26.91 -4.05
C ASP A 887 10.06 27.76 -3.95
N LEU A 888 10.82 27.63 -2.86
CA LEU A 888 12.16 28.22 -2.70
C LEU A 888 13.27 27.44 -3.44
N GLU A 889 12.96 26.28 -4.01
CA GLU A 889 13.89 25.50 -4.84
C GLU A 889 13.85 25.88 -6.34
N LYS A 890 12.89 26.73 -6.75
CA LYS A 890 12.84 27.37 -8.06
C LYS A 890 13.45 28.77 -7.98
#